data_AF-A0A9D1HK06-F1
#
_entry.id   AF-A0A9D1HK06-F1
#
_cell.length_a   1.000
_cell.length_b   1.000
_cell.length_c   1.000
_cell.angle_alpha   90.00
_cell.angle_beta   90.00
_cell.angle_gamma   90.00
#
_symmetry.space_group_name_H-M   'P 1'
#
loop_
_entity.id
_entity.type
_entity.pdbx_description
1 polymer ?
#
loop_
_entity_poly.entity_id
_entity_poly.type
_entity_poly.pdbx_seq_one_letter_code
_entity_poly.pdbx_strand_id
1 'polypeptide(L)'
;MNLLEQCQKWHENDEFQKIVDALEALPAGERTPEMDSELARAYNNLAEPGNREMLQKAIGLLKPHEAYFEGDHCWNYRMGYAYYYLDQDLPALRYFEQALAARPGDEDTQTFIDDCLRRLALPRFEKNFRQRTQEAWSAFSEIEGELRQIMDADKTHERGEELGAKCGDALELALNSAAFELGFNGEKYELILSAEGIRARLFPLVYFQRHAPASVLERWNILVGRQISEGFYIRAGETEIRSEDVQVWAEKKEDRVSLTLYCEKLLPLLKDDAEKAWWLAYTLTDQVLGEISAIALVNDLNLVERPKQGTSVLLSVLCETLRDMGYKLWNDAQDYLDNSYIGYQLKPVEDPDADWRLDVYTGSARLPVLINEYMSAESDTIDEYNQYGIVAGFLCYPLAAFEGEKRAEHILQFREALQKAIQEHAGDDAVTFLGGATGLYYGYLDFIAWDLPAVLEASREFFAGTNLSWGGFHVFRRNVRTVRLWEQEKEPEVDPETGSLLSAHDIEKLESFDDGVSGYFGKMLQWLEDFISQGVKEGKFTQRQARQDLQIALWYSFACNNLDVYRYYYKAAQWMKDSERNAGGCAMWYYRYSVALMYCGRLEEALAYAEKGIQEEPDYPWIWLQAGKLRSHFGDKAGALDAVAHGLALEPGDYEFLTLKSEIEAGEPLERMEYHWINPDADRALQQGLDEYADDKQRTISCITVNAEGLERFWNIFGPKPEPYTPNAPFTQFPYTVNGRTFDLVFQMNEGGMSKLHTDWLEQLKGWLQEGRWLERNHPDGRAAKLDTVMVGLDYRVGLLYKLTEKDEYFQIFLNPDGTEVEDAFWSSEENSGPELYTREEMSAVEQHIARYFGEFDKVFHELVSPDIHVDVCVVPPTDEQNYYMLITMGMGAHQMNVPGELAEYKLERAELAISLPPNWKLDDESMKDEQWYWPIRLLKCLARLPITSDTWLGWGHTMDNQNPFSEDTELCAAILVGPQKDGSHLCQLPGGEEVNFYQVIPLYREEVEYKLEHDAEALFEKMADVDFVVHPNRANSMANAKNNAGNLS
;
A
#
# COMPACT_ATOMS: atom_id res chain seq x y z
N MET A 1 57.80 -11.11 -9.66
CA MET A 1 56.61 -10.31 -9.31
C MET A 1 55.79 -10.22 -10.58
N ASN A 2 54.58 -10.76 -10.57
CA ASN A 2 53.69 -10.65 -11.72
C ASN A 2 53.12 -9.21 -11.80
N LEU A 3 52.50 -8.86 -12.93
CA LEU A 3 52.00 -7.49 -13.14
C LEU A 3 50.92 -7.11 -12.13
N LEU A 4 50.02 -8.03 -11.76
CA LEU A 4 48.96 -7.79 -10.76
C LEU A 4 49.52 -7.50 -9.36
N GLU A 5 50.55 -8.23 -8.92
CA GLU A 5 51.28 -7.96 -7.67
C GLU A 5 51.96 -6.58 -7.70
N GLN A 6 52.39 -6.11 -8.87
CA GLN A 6 52.93 -4.76 -9.04
C GLN A 6 51.82 -3.70 -8.97
N CYS A 7 50.66 -3.96 -9.57
CA CYS A 7 49.48 -3.09 -9.48
C CYS A 7 49.00 -2.94 -8.03
N GLN A 8 48.97 -4.03 -7.26
CA GLN A 8 48.61 -3.98 -5.84
C GLN A 8 49.56 -3.06 -5.05
N LYS A 9 50.88 -3.17 -5.27
CA LYS A 9 51.85 -2.27 -4.63
C LYS A 9 51.68 -0.82 -5.05
N TRP A 10 51.38 -0.54 -6.32
CA TRP A 10 51.10 0.83 -6.75
C TRP A 10 49.83 1.36 -6.10
N HIS A 11 48.79 0.54 -5.97
CA HIS A 11 47.56 0.91 -5.27
C HIS A 11 47.79 1.24 -3.80
N GLU A 12 48.56 0.43 -3.07
CA GLU A 12 48.93 0.69 -1.66
C GLU A 12 49.74 1.98 -1.44
N ASN A 13 50.34 2.53 -2.50
CA ASN A 13 51.12 3.78 -2.46
C ASN A 13 50.39 4.96 -3.15
N ASP A 14 49.09 4.82 -3.45
CA ASP A 14 48.28 5.81 -4.18
C ASP A 14 48.82 6.18 -5.58
N GLU A 15 49.59 5.28 -6.20
CA GLU A 15 50.23 5.47 -7.51
C GLU A 15 49.33 4.99 -8.68
N PHE A 16 48.05 5.36 -8.67
CA PHE A 16 47.03 4.82 -9.59
C PHE A 16 47.34 5.06 -11.08
N GLN A 17 47.95 6.20 -11.45
CA GLN A 17 48.32 6.49 -12.84
C GLN A 17 49.32 5.46 -13.39
N LYS A 18 50.22 4.91 -12.55
CA LYS A 18 51.14 3.87 -12.99
C LYS A 18 50.43 2.56 -13.32
N ILE A 19 49.31 2.27 -12.66
CA ILE A 19 48.46 1.11 -12.96
C ILE A 19 47.81 1.31 -14.34
N VAL A 20 47.24 2.49 -14.59
CA VAL A 20 46.65 2.84 -15.90
C VAL A 20 47.69 2.72 -17.00
N ASP A 21 48.82 3.42 -16.87
CA ASP A 21 49.89 3.42 -17.89
C ASP A 21 50.40 2.01 -18.20
N ALA A 22 50.52 1.15 -17.19
CA ALA A 22 51.03 -0.20 -17.36
C ALA A 22 50.01 -1.15 -18.00
N LEU A 23 48.72 -1.04 -17.66
CA LEU A 23 47.67 -1.93 -18.16
C LEU A 23 47.10 -1.48 -19.52
N GLU A 24 47.10 -0.19 -19.84
CA GLU A 24 46.73 0.30 -21.17
C GLU A 24 47.80 0.07 -22.24
N ALA A 25 49.05 -0.13 -21.83
CA ALA A 25 50.12 -0.55 -22.75
C ALA A 25 49.89 -1.97 -23.32
N LEU A 26 49.00 -2.76 -22.71
CA LEU A 26 48.59 -4.08 -23.20
C LEU A 26 47.37 -3.95 -24.12
N PRO A 27 47.31 -4.67 -25.26
CA PRO A 27 46.11 -4.75 -26.07
C PRO A 27 44.91 -5.30 -25.26
N ALA A 28 43.70 -4.78 -25.50
CA ALA A 28 42.51 -5.17 -24.74
C ALA A 28 42.25 -6.69 -24.74
N GLY A 29 42.52 -7.38 -25.85
CA GLY A 29 42.36 -8.84 -25.95
C GLY A 29 43.43 -9.67 -25.21
N GLU A 30 44.48 -9.04 -24.68
CA GLU A 30 45.53 -9.70 -23.88
C GLU A 30 45.35 -9.49 -22.37
N ARG A 31 44.40 -8.64 -21.94
CA ARG A 31 44.10 -8.41 -20.52
C ARG A 31 43.18 -9.50 -19.98
N THR A 32 43.47 -9.99 -18.77
CA THR A 32 42.57 -10.91 -18.06
C THR A 32 41.46 -10.13 -17.34
N PRO A 33 40.35 -10.77 -16.94
CA PRO A 33 39.31 -10.11 -16.16
C PRO A 33 39.84 -9.42 -14.89
N GLU A 34 40.84 -10.00 -14.22
CA GLU A 34 41.49 -9.40 -13.05
C GLU A 34 42.28 -8.14 -13.43
N MET A 35 42.95 -8.14 -14.59
CA MET A 35 43.66 -6.95 -15.07
C MET A 35 42.68 -5.82 -15.42
N ASP A 36 41.57 -6.14 -16.10
CA ASP A 36 40.52 -5.15 -16.38
C ASP A 36 39.89 -4.64 -15.09
N SER A 37 39.69 -5.51 -14.09
CA SER A 37 39.18 -5.12 -12.77
C SER A 37 40.13 -4.22 -11.98
N GLU A 38 41.44 -4.46 -12.08
CA GLU A 38 42.48 -3.59 -11.50
C GLU A 38 42.61 -2.25 -12.23
N LEU A 39 42.47 -2.25 -13.56
CA LEU A 39 42.43 -1.03 -14.36
C LEU A 39 41.18 -0.19 -14.02
N ALA A 40 40.02 -0.82 -13.89
CA ALA A 40 38.79 -0.16 -13.47
C ALA A 40 38.90 0.43 -12.06
N ARG A 41 39.55 -0.28 -11.13
CA ARG A 41 39.86 0.26 -9.80
C ARG A 41 40.76 1.50 -9.89
N ALA A 42 41.79 1.49 -10.72
CA ALA A 42 42.65 2.65 -10.89
C ALA A 42 41.88 3.84 -11.46
N TYR A 43 40.99 3.61 -12.43
CA TYR A 43 40.09 4.63 -12.96
C TYR A 43 39.15 5.21 -11.91
N ASN A 44 38.49 4.37 -11.10
CA ASN A 44 37.62 4.83 -10.01
C ASN A 44 38.35 5.73 -9.00
N ASN A 45 39.62 5.43 -8.69
CA ASN A 45 40.41 6.21 -7.74
C ASN A 45 40.99 7.51 -8.36
N LEU A 46 41.26 7.53 -9.65
CA LEU A 46 41.74 8.72 -10.37
C LEU A 46 40.61 9.68 -10.74
N ALA A 47 39.36 9.21 -10.78
CA ALA A 47 38.22 10.03 -11.05
C ALA A 47 38.04 11.07 -9.93
N GLU A 48 38.52 12.30 -10.18
CA GLU A 48 38.11 13.47 -9.40
C GLU A 48 36.58 13.67 -9.52
N PRO A 49 35.92 14.30 -8.52
CA PRO A 49 34.52 14.67 -8.64
C PRO A 49 34.25 15.39 -9.97
N GLY A 50 33.33 14.84 -10.77
CA GLY A 50 32.98 15.36 -12.11
C GLY A 50 33.71 14.72 -13.30
N ASN A 51 34.71 13.86 -13.09
CA ASN A 51 35.40 13.17 -14.19
C ASN A 51 34.64 11.90 -14.64
N ARG A 52 33.54 12.12 -15.39
CA ARG A 52 32.63 11.08 -15.87
C ARG A 52 33.29 10.07 -16.83
N GLU A 53 34.27 10.50 -17.63
CA GLU A 53 34.93 9.64 -18.63
C GLU A 53 35.66 8.46 -17.97
N MET A 54 36.39 8.71 -16.88
CA MET A 54 37.13 7.64 -16.18
C MET A 54 36.18 6.62 -15.55
N LEU A 55 35.07 7.08 -14.95
CA LEU A 55 34.06 6.21 -14.36
C LEU A 55 33.34 5.37 -15.42
N GLN A 56 33.04 5.95 -16.59
CA GLN A 56 32.48 5.22 -17.73
C GLN A 56 33.47 4.17 -18.27
N LYS A 57 34.76 4.49 -18.35
CA LYS A 57 35.80 3.50 -18.70
C LYS A 57 35.86 2.35 -17.69
N ALA A 58 35.76 2.64 -16.40
CA ALA A 58 35.72 1.60 -15.37
C ALA A 58 34.54 0.65 -15.57
N ILE A 59 33.33 1.18 -15.81
CA ILE A 59 32.14 0.35 -16.12
C ILE A 59 32.34 -0.45 -17.41
N GLY A 60 32.86 0.18 -18.47
CA GLY A 60 33.10 -0.49 -19.76
C GLY A 60 34.09 -1.66 -19.67
N LEU A 61 35.05 -1.57 -18.75
CA LEU A 61 36.00 -2.66 -18.45
C LEU A 61 35.36 -3.77 -17.62
N LEU A 62 34.51 -3.43 -16.64
CA LEU A 62 33.94 -4.39 -15.70
C LEU A 62 32.73 -5.14 -16.25
N LYS A 63 31.85 -4.45 -16.98
CA LYS A 63 30.56 -4.95 -17.44
C LYS A 63 30.64 -6.23 -18.30
N PRO A 64 31.60 -6.40 -19.24
CA PRO A 64 31.75 -7.64 -20.00
C PRO A 64 32.07 -8.87 -19.14
N HIS A 65 32.56 -8.67 -17.91
CA HIS A 65 33.01 -9.73 -17.00
C HIS A 65 32.01 -10.04 -15.88
N GLU A 66 30.77 -9.56 -15.96
CA GLU A 66 29.73 -9.75 -14.91
C GLU A 66 29.54 -11.23 -14.54
N ALA A 67 29.41 -12.12 -15.53
CA ALA A 67 29.27 -13.56 -15.28
C ALA A 67 30.54 -14.21 -14.70
N TYR A 68 31.72 -13.61 -14.90
CA TYR A 68 32.98 -14.12 -14.35
C TYR A 68 33.12 -13.77 -12.86
N PHE A 69 32.62 -12.59 -12.46
CA PHE A 69 32.71 -12.06 -11.09
C PHE A 69 31.40 -12.19 -10.29
N GLU A 70 30.52 -13.12 -10.67
CA GLU A 70 29.25 -13.34 -9.98
C GLU A 70 29.49 -13.61 -8.48
N GLY A 71 28.86 -12.82 -7.62
CA GLY A 71 29.02 -12.90 -6.17
C GLY A 71 30.31 -12.29 -5.59
N ASP A 72 31.16 -11.65 -6.40
CA ASP A 72 32.39 -11.01 -5.90
C ASP A 72 32.08 -9.63 -5.28
N HIS A 73 32.43 -9.45 -4.01
CA HIS A 73 32.26 -8.19 -3.28
C HIS A 73 32.98 -7.02 -3.96
N CYS A 74 34.25 -7.20 -4.34
CA CYS A 74 35.09 -6.11 -4.84
C CYS A 74 34.61 -5.63 -6.23
N TRP A 75 34.20 -6.56 -7.09
CA TRP A 75 33.64 -6.24 -8.40
C TRP A 75 32.33 -5.48 -8.27
N ASN A 76 31.40 -5.97 -7.43
CA ASN A 76 30.13 -5.30 -7.16
C ASN A 76 30.35 -3.92 -6.56
N TYR A 77 31.24 -3.78 -5.57
CA TYR A 77 31.58 -2.50 -4.98
C TYR A 77 32.15 -1.52 -6.01
N ARG A 78 33.03 -1.97 -6.92
CA ARG A 78 33.61 -1.13 -7.98
C ARG A 78 32.56 -0.67 -9.00
N MET A 79 31.61 -1.54 -9.35
CA MET A 79 30.47 -1.20 -10.19
C MET A 79 29.57 -0.17 -9.50
N GLY A 80 29.18 -0.43 -8.25
CA GLY A 80 28.38 0.47 -7.43
C GLY A 80 29.03 1.85 -7.29
N TYR A 81 30.33 1.89 -6.98
CA TYR A 81 31.12 3.11 -6.87
C TYR A 81 31.11 3.91 -8.18
N ALA A 82 31.35 3.26 -9.32
CA ALA A 82 31.38 3.94 -10.60
C ALA A 82 30.01 4.55 -10.96
N TYR A 83 28.92 3.81 -10.75
CA TYR A 83 27.57 4.32 -10.97
C TYR A 83 27.18 5.45 -10.00
N TYR A 84 27.57 5.34 -8.73
CA TYR A 84 27.29 6.35 -7.71
C TYR A 84 27.88 7.72 -8.07
N TYR A 85 29.16 7.76 -8.47
CA TYR A 85 29.81 9.01 -8.88
C TYR A 85 29.43 9.47 -10.30
N LEU A 86 28.68 8.67 -11.05
CA LEU A 86 28.04 9.09 -12.30
C LEU A 86 26.64 9.68 -12.09
N ASP A 87 26.20 9.82 -10.84
CA ASP A 87 24.84 10.18 -10.43
C ASP A 87 23.79 9.18 -10.94
N GLN A 88 24.12 7.88 -10.97
CA GLN A 88 23.22 6.79 -11.36
C GLN A 88 22.91 5.92 -10.13
N ASP A 89 22.13 6.48 -9.21
CA ASP A 89 21.91 5.91 -7.87
C ASP A 89 21.20 4.54 -7.88
N LEU A 90 20.30 4.28 -8.85
CA LEU A 90 19.57 3.00 -8.90
C LEU A 90 20.48 1.82 -9.31
N PRO A 91 21.23 1.90 -10.42
CA PRO A 91 22.27 0.91 -10.70
C PRO A 91 23.29 0.79 -9.57
N ALA A 92 23.70 1.92 -8.97
CA ALA A 92 24.64 1.91 -7.86
C ALA A 92 24.11 1.12 -6.66
N LEU A 93 22.87 1.39 -6.25
CA LEU A 93 22.17 0.69 -5.16
C LEU A 93 22.17 -0.82 -5.38
N ARG A 94 21.75 -1.28 -6.57
CA ARG A 94 21.74 -2.71 -6.91
C ARG A 94 23.10 -3.36 -6.71
N TYR A 95 24.17 -2.74 -7.22
CA TYR A 95 25.52 -3.30 -7.09
C TYR A 95 26.04 -3.22 -5.65
N PHE A 96 25.71 -2.18 -4.88
CA PHE A 96 26.09 -2.12 -3.46
C PHE A 96 25.33 -3.15 -2.61
N GLU A 97 24.05 -3.40 -2.87
CA GLU A 97 23.28 -4.46 -2.21
C GLU A 97 23.90 -5.84 -2.50
N GLN A 98 24.30 -6.10 -3.74
CA GLN A 98 25.03 -7.32 -4.10
C GLN A 98 26.41 -7.41 -3.43
N ALA A 99 27.12 -6.28 -3.31
CA ALA A 99 28.38 -6.22 -2.58
C ALA A 99 28.18 -6.55 -1.08
N LEU A 100 27.17 -5.94 -0.43
CA LEU A 100 26.86 -6.19 0.97
C LEU A 100 26.39 -7.63 1.21
N ALA A 101 25.64 -8.23 0.28
CA ALA A 101 25.28 -9.63 0.34
C ALA A 101 26.52 -10.56 0.28
N ALA A 102 27.52 -10.22 -0.54
CA ALA A 102 28.78 -10.95 -0.63
C ALA A 102 29.69 -10.75 0.61
N ARG A 103 29.53 -9.63 1.33
CA ARG A 103 30.23 -9.35 2.60
C ARG A 103 29.30 -8.64 3.60
N PRO A 104 28.49 -9.41 4.36
CA PRO A 104 27.61 -8.83 5.38
C PRO A 104 28.40 -8.08 6.45
N GLY A 105 27.90 -6.92 6.88
CA GLY A 105 28.53 -6.08 7.91
C GLY A 105 29.58 -5.08 7.39
N ASP A 106 29.69 -4.89 6.07
CA ASP A 106 30.53 -3.85 5.47
C ASP A 106 29.88 -2.46 5.65
N GLU A 107 30.33 -1.71 6.67
CA GLU A 107 29.80 -0.39 7.04
C GLU A 107 29.93 0.66 5.92
N ASP A 108 31.01 0.61 5.14
CA ASP A 108 31.22 1.53 4.01
C ASP A 108 30.16 1.28 2.94
N THR A 109 29.93 0.01 2.59
CA THR A 109 28.91 -0.39 1.61
C THR A 109 27.51 -0.01 2.07
N GLN A 110 27.19 -0.22 3.36
CA GLN A 110 25.90 0.19 3.92
C GLN A 110 25.70 1.71 3.85
N THR A 111 26.76 2.49 4.09
CA THR A 111 26.70 3.96 3.98
C THR A 111 26.36 4.41 2.56
N PHE A 112 26.92 3.76 1.54
CA PHE A 112 26.57 4.05 0.14
C PHE A 112 25.12 3.67 -0.20
N ILE A 113 24.63 2.52 0.30
CA ILE A 113 23.23 2.11 0.13
C ILE A 113 22.28 3.17 0.72
N ASP A 114 22.53 3.60 1.96
CA ASP A 114 21.70 4.60 2.64
C ASP A 114 21.69 5.95 1.89
N ASP A 115 22.84 6.36 1.32
CA ASP A 115 22.92 7.59 0.54
C ASP A 115 22.24 7.45 -0.83
N CYS A 116 22.40 6.32 -1.53
CA CYS A 116 21.65 6.02 -2.75
C CYS A 116 20.13 6.12 -2.51
N LEU A 117 19.62 5.51 -1.43
CA LEU A 117 18.20 5.58 -1.09
C LEU A 117 17.73 7.02 -0.84
N ARG A 118 18.56 7.85 -0.19
CA ARG A 118 18.27 9.29 0.00
C ARG A 118 18.27 10.06 -1.32
N ARG A 119 19.22 9.78 -2.22
CA ARG A 119 19.32 10.42 -3.54
C ARG A 119 18.21 9.97 -4.49
N LEU A 120 17.72 8.75 -4.37
CA LEU A 120 16.53 8.30 -5.11
C LEU A 120 15.26 9.05 -4.66
N ALA A 121 15.12 9.36 -3.37
CA ALA A 121 14.01 10.16 -2.85
C ALA A 121 14.15 11.67 -3.17
N LEU A 122 15.38 12.19 -3.14
CA LEU A 122 15.72 13.57 -3.44
C LEU A 122 16.92 13.63 -4.39
N PRO A 123 16.70 13.53 -5.72
CA PRO A 123 17.79 13.51 -6.68
C PRO A 123 18.65 14.77 -6.59
N ARG A 124 19.96 14.57 -6.48
CA ARG A 124 20.97 15.63 -6.42
C ARG A 124 22.08 15.29 -7.39
N PHE A 125 22.37 16.23 -8.26
CA PHE A 125 23.41 16.10 -9.27
C PHE A 125 24.48 17.15 -9.00
N GLU A 126 25.73 16.86 -9.38
CA GLU A 126 26.78 17.88 -9.37
C GLU A 126 26.41 19.07 -10.27
N LYS A 127 25.84 18.78 -11.45
CA LYS A 127 25.29 19.75 -12.39
C LYS A 127 23.90 19.34 -12.82
N ASN A 128 22.93 20.25 -12.69
CA ASN A 128 21.58 20.07 -13.21
C ASN A 128 21.53 20.26 -14.74
N PHE A 129 20.44 19.84 -15.38
CA PHE A 129 20.31 19.90 -16.84
C PHE A 129 20.42 21.33 -17.41
N ARG A 130 19.97 22.34 -16.65
CA ARG A 130 20.11 23.75 -17.03
C ARG A 130 21.59 24.14 -17.18
N GLN A 131 22.41 23.80 -16.19
CA GLN A 131 23.85 24.05 -16.23
C GLN A 131 24.53 23.27 -17.35
N ARG A 132 24.19 21.99 -17.50
CA ARG A 132 24.73 21.14 -18.56
C ARG A 132 24.39 21.66 -19.96
N THR A 133 23.15 22.12 -20.17
CA THR A 133 22.72 22.76 -21.42
C THR A 133 23.55 23.99 -21.75
N GLN A 134 23.86 24.84 -20.76
CA GLN A 134 24.71 26.00 -20.95
C GLN A 134 26.15 25.62 -21.34
N GLU A 135 26.70 24.58 -20.73
CA GLU A 135 28.04 24.07 -21.05
C GLU A 135 28.10 23.48 -22.46
N ALA A 136 27.13 22.64 -22.82
CA ALA A 136 27.00 22.07 -24.16
C ALA A 136 26.89 23.15 -25.25
N TRP A 137 26.08 24.20 -25.04
CA TRP A 137 26.00 25.30 -25.99
C TRP A 137 27.26 26.15 -26.05
N SER A 138 27.99 26.28 -24.94
CA SER A 138 29.30 26.95 -24.92
C SER A 138 30.30 26.16 -25.75
N ALA A 139 30.39 24.83 -25.54
CA ALA A 139 31.24 23.94 -26.32
C ALA A 139 30.87 23.95 -27.81
N PHE A 140 29.57 23.85 -28.15
CA PHE A 140 29.11 23.92 -29.54
C PHE A 140 29.51 25.25 -30.20
N SER A 141 29.39 26.37 -29.49
CA SER A 141 29.76 27.69 -30.01
C SER A 141 31.25 27.81 -30.34
N GLU A 142 32.11 27.08 -29.64
CA GLU A 142 33.55 27.05 -29.91
C GLU A 142 33.88 26.27 -31.20
N ILE A 143 33.10 25.23 -31.52
CA ILE A 143 33.35 24.33 -32.65
C ILE A 143 32.51 24.65 -33.90
N GLU A 144 31.42 25.43 -33.79
CA GLU A 144 30.45 25.62 -34.89
C GLU A 144 31.12 26.11 -36.19
N GLY A 145 32.12 26.99 -36.07
CA GLY A 145 32.86 27.52 -37.22
C GLY A 145 33.68 26.45 -37.95
N GLU A 146 34.23 25.49 -37.22
CA GLU A 146 34.95 24.35 -37.78
C GLU A 146 33.98 23.38 -38.45
N LEU A 147 32.84 23.06 -37.81
CA LEU A 147 31.80 22.21 -38.39
C LEU A 147 31.35 22.75 -39.76
N ARG A 148 31.06 24.05 -39.86
CA ARG A 148 30.69 24.69 -41.14
C ARG A 148 31.78 24.56 -42.20
N GLN A 149 33.06 24.77 -41.82
CA GLN A 149 34.18 24.61 -42.76
C GLN A 149 34.29 23.19 -43.28
N ILE A 150 34.07 22.19 -42.43
CA ILE A 150 34.10 20.78 -42.83
C ILE A 150 32.92 20.48 -43.78
N MET A 151 31.70 20.91 -43.43
CA MET A 151 30.50 20.73 -44.24
C MET A 151 30.62 21.39 -45.62
N ASP A 152 31.24 22.57 -45.69
CA ASP A 152 31.45 23.28 -46.96
C ASP A 152 32.49 22.58 -47.85
N ALA A 153 33.53 22.01 -47.24
CA ALA A 153 34.63 21.36 -47.95
C ALA A 153 34.31 19.92 -48.38
N ASP A 154 33.50 19.20 -47.61
CA ASP A 154 33.17 17.79 -47.85
C ASP A 154 32.08 17.62 -48.92
N LYS A 155 32.47 17.81 -50.18
CA LYS A 155 31.56 17.64 -51.34
C LYS A 155 31.24 16.17 -51.65
N THR A 156 31.95 15.22 -51.04
CA THR A 156 31.80 13.77 -51.29
C THR A 156 31.11 13.04 -50.14
N HIS A 157 30.81 13.73 -49.03
CA HIS A 157 30.20 13.17 -47.81
C HIS A 157 31.04 12.06 -47.16
N GLU A 158 32.38 12.16 -47.25
CA GLU A 158 33.30 11.16 -46.69
C GLU A 158 33.74 11.49 -45.26
N ARG A 159 33.48 12.71 -44.76
CA ARG A 159 33.90 13.19 -43.43
C ARG A 159 32.75 13.19 -42.41
N GLY A 160 31.71 12.39 -42.66
CA GLY A 160 30.54 12.28 -41.78
C GLY A 160 30.87 11.84 -40.36
N GLU A 161 31.76 10.86 -40.19
CA GLU A 161 32.19 10.38 -38.85
C GLU A 161 32.91 11.46 -38.05
N GLU A 162 33.76 12.27 -38.71
CA GLU A 162 34.47 13.38 -38.06
C GLU A 162 33.50 14.48 -37.60
N LEU A 163 32.52 14.82 -38.44
CA LEU A 163 31.45 15.78 -38.11
C LEU A 163 30.61 15.27 -36.95
N GLY A 164 30.20 13.99 -37.02
CA GLY A 164 29.42 13.32 -36.00
C GLY A 164 30.13 13.31 -34.65
N ALA A 165 31.41 12.90 -34.61
CA ALA A 165 32.18 12.88 -33.37
C ALA A 165 32.30 14.28 -32.74
N LYS A 166 32.75 15.29 -33.52
CA LYS A 166 32.91 16.66 -33.00
C LYS A 166 31.62 17.26 -32.45
N CYS A 167 30.51 17.11 -33.18
CA CYS A 167 29.22 17.62 -32.73
C CYS A 167 28.68 16.81 -31.55
N GLY A 168 28.83 15.48 -31.59
CA GLY A 168 28.45 14.57 -30.51
C GLY A 168 29.13 14.93 -29.20
N ASP A 169 30.45 15.11 -29.20
CA ASP A 169 31.24 15.47 -28.01
C ASP A 169 30.70 16.74 -27.32
N ALA A 170 30.28 17.75 -28.10
CA ALA A 170 29.71 18.98 -27.56
C ALA A 170 28.30 18.77 -26.98
N LEU A 171 27.48 17.94 -27.64
CA LEU A 171 26.11 17.64 -27.20
C LEU A 171 26.06 16.73 -25.97
N GLU A 172 26.99 15.76 -25.86
CA GLU A 172 27.07 14.78 -24.75
C GLU A 172 27.23 15.42 -23.38
N LEU A 173 27.71 16.67 -23.31
CA LEU A 173 27.75 17.46 -22.07
C LEU A 173 26.36 17.65 -21.44
N ALA A 174 25.29 17.64 -22.25
CA ALA A 174 23.90 17.74 -21.79
C ALA A 174 23.03 16.54 -22.17
N LEU A 175 23.17 16.06 -23.41
CA LEU A 175 22.34 15.02 -24.02
C LEU A 175 23.20 13.77 -24.25
N ASN A 176 23.18 12.84 -23.29
CA ASN A 176 23.91 11.58 -23.39
C ASN A 176 23.46 10.79 -24.65
N SER A 177 24.41 10.43 -25.52
CA SER A 177 24.14 9.68 -26.77
C SER A 177 23.08 10.32 -27.68
N ALA A 178 23.12 11.64 -27.86
CA ALA A 178 22.16 12.35 -28.70
C ALA A 178 22.14 11.83 -30.14
N ALA A 179 20.95 11.49 -30.65
CA ALA A 179 20.73 11.22 -32.06
C ALA A 179 20.49 12.54 -32.81
N PHE A 180 21.32 12.84 -33.82
CA PHE A 180 21.19 14.09 -34.57
C PHE A 180 21.62 13.98 -36.04
N GLU A 181 21.18 14.95 -36.84
CA GLU A 181 21.56 15.13 -38.23
C GLU A 181 22.11 16.54 -38.45
N LEU A 182 23.14 16.65 -39.32
CA LEU A 182 23.74 17.92 -39.72
C LEU A 182 23.44 18.17 -41.20
N GLY A 183 22.97 19.38 -41.52
CA GLY A 183 22.54 19.74 -42.86
C GLY A 183 22.82 21.19 -43.26
N PHE A 184 22.56 21.52 -44.51
CA PHE A 184 22.58 22.90 -45.01
C PHE A 184 21.44 23.08 -46.01
N ASN A 185 20.48 23.95 -45.71
CA ASN A 185 19.27 24.12 -46.52
C ASN A 185 19.40 25.16 -47.65
N GLY A 186 20.61 25.69 -47.86
CA GLY A 186 20.88 26.75 -48.84
C GLY A 186 21.00 28.14 -48.23
N GLU A 187 20.46 28.36 -47.03
CA GLU A 187 20.54 29.64 -46.30
C GLU A 187 21.30 29.50 -44.98
N LYS A 188 20.96 28.48 -44.18
CA LYS A 188 21.56 28.20 -42.87
C LYS A 188 21.96 26.73 -42.75
N TYR A 189 22.91 26.49 -41.85
CA TYR A 189 23.28 25.15 -41.41
C TYR A 189 22.18 24.64 -40.47
N GLU A 190 22.02 23.33 -40.38
CA GLU A 190 20.95 22.72 -39.61
C GLU A 190 21.54 21.69 -38.64
N LEU A 191 21.12 21.77 -37.39
CA LEU A 191 21.28 20.70 -36.40
C LEU A 191 19.87 20.20 -36.06
N ILE A 192 19.57 18.98 -36.47
CA ILE A 192 18.27 18.34 -36.26
C ILE A 192 18.45 17.30 -35.18
N LEU A 193 17.83 17.51 -34.02
CA LEU A 193 17.85 16.61 -32.88
C LEU A 193 16.67 15.62 -32.98
N SER A 194 16.94 14.32 -33.00
CA SER A 194 15.91 13.28 -33.07
C SER A 194 15.56 12.78 -31.67
N ALA A 195 14.27 12.56 -31.44
CA ALA A 195 13.75 11.95 -30.23
C ALA A 195 13.65 10.41 -30.35
N GLU A 196 14.02 9.86 -31.51
CA GLU A 196 13.98 8.44 -31.84
C GLU A 196 12.60 7.81 -31.62
N GLY A 197 11.55 8.58 -31.91
CA GLY A 197 10.17 8.14 -31.70
C GLY A 197 9.67 8.19 -30.25
N ILE A 198 10.51 8.60 -29.28
CA ILE A 198 10.18 8.60 -27.85
C ILE A 198 9.69 9.99 -27.44
N ARG A 199 8.40 10.10 -27.11
CA ARG A 199 7.78 11.37 -26.68
C ARG A 199 8.47 12.00 -25.47
N ALA A 200 8.91 11.20 -24.49
CA ALA A 200 9.57 11.69 -23.29
C ALA A 200 10.87 12.44 -23.60
N ARG A 201 11.59 12.07 -24.67
CA ARG A 201 12.83 12.74 -25.10
C ARG A 201 12.58 14.10 -25.75
N LEU A 202 11.37 14.41 -26.20
CA LEU A 202 11.06 15.73 -26.75
C LEU A 202 11.23 16.84 -25.71
N PHE A 203 10.92 16.60 -24.43
CA PHE A 203 11.04 17.61 -23.38
C PHE A 203 12.47 18.14 -23.22
N PRO A 204 13.50 17.31 -22.97
CA PRO A 204 14.88 17.79 -22.89
C PRO A 204 15.38 18.37 -24.21
N LEU A 205 15.01 17.82 -25.38
CA LEU A 205 15.45 18.35 -26.67
C LEU A 205 14.88 19.74 -26.97
N VAL A 206 13.60 19.97 -26.67
CA VAL A 206 12.95 21.28 -26.81
C VAL A 206 13.53 22.29 -25.84
N TYR A 207 13.79 21.87 -24.58
CA TYR A 207 14.48 22.73 -23.62
C TYR A 207 15.87 23.12 -24.15
N PHE A 208 16.65 22.15 -24.62
CA PHE A 208 17.98 22.37 -25.19
C PHE A 208 17.93 23.33 -26.38
N GLN A 209 17.05 23.09 -27.36
CA GLN A 209 16.84 23.93 -28.55
C GLN A 209 16.55 25.38 -28.18
N ARG A 210 15.67 25.63 -27.19
CA ARG A 210 15.28 26.98 -26.77
C ARG A 210 16.41 27.80 -26.17
N HIS A 211 17.43 27.13 -25.65
CA HIS A 211 18.59 27.76 -25.02
C HIS A 211 19.77 27.97 -25.99
N ALA A 212 19.58 27.71 -27.29
CA ALA A 212 20.58 27.98 -28.31
C ALA A 212 20.99 29.47 -28.30
N PRO A 213 22.31 29.78 -28.21
CA PRO A 213 22.77 31.17 -28.19
C PRO A 213 22.39 31.92 -29.46
N ALA A 214 22.04 33.21 -29.33
CA ALA A 214 21.68 34.05 -30.46
C ALA A 214 22.77 34.07 -31.56
N SER A 215 24.05 34.02 -31.18
CA SER A 215 25.19 33.94 -32.10
C SER A 215 25.23 32.65 -32.94
N VAL A 216 24.77 31.53 -32.37
CA VAL A 216 24.62 30.26 -33.10
C VAL A 216 23.43 30.36 -34.05
N LEU A 217 22.29 30.89 -33.57
CA LEU A 217 21.05 31.03 -34.34
C LEU A 217 21.17 31.97 -35.56
N GLU A 218 22.17 32.85 -35.59
CA GLU A 218 22.48 33.65 -36.80
C GLU A 218 22.84 32.77 -38.01
N ARG A 219 23.47 31.61 -37.77
CA ARG A 219 24.04 30.73 -38.81
C ARG A 219 23.40 29.35 -38.86
N TRP A 220 22.80 28.93 -37.76
CA TRP A 220 22.24 27.59 -37.59
C TRP A 220 20.73 27.64 -37.33
N ASN A 221 20.00 26.70 -37.93
CA ASN A 221 18.68 26.29 -37.50
C ASN A 221 18.85 25.11 -36.54
N ILE A 222 18.36 25.26 -35.31
CA ILE A 222 18.31 24.15 -34.35
C ILE A 222 16.89 23.63 -34.35
N LEU A 223 16.70 22.38 -34.76
CA LEU A 223 15.39 21.77 -34.99
C LEU A 223 15.25 20.54 -34.09
N VAL A 224 14.04 20.27 -33.60
CA VAL A 224 13.71 19.05 -32.86
C VAL A 224 12.72 18.26 -33.68
N GLY A 225 13.06 17.02 -33.98
CA GLY A 225 12.34 16.13 -34.88
C GLY A 225 12.80 16.25 -36.32
N ARG A 226 12.96 15.11 -37.01
CA ARG A 226 13.19 15.07 -38.46
C ARG A 226 12.09 15.83 -39.20
N GLN A 227 12.52 16.65 -40.15
CA GLN A 227 11.66 17.46 -41.00
C GLN A 227 11.21 16.68 -42.23
N ILE A 228 10.07 17.08 -42.81
CA ILE A 228 9.57 16.49 -44.05
C ILE A 228 10.53 16.82 -45.19
N SER A 229 11.01 15.80 -45.90
CA SER A 229 11.93 15.95 -47.03
C SER A 229 11.32 15.45 -48.34
N GLU A 230 10.96 16.38 -49.23
CA GLU A 230 10.45 16.03 -50.56
C GLU A 230 11.49 15.31 -51.41
N GLY A 231 11.09 14.18 -52.02
CA GLY A 231 11.97 13.40 -52.89
C GLY A 231 13.07 12.62 -52.15
N PHE A 232 13.01 12.52 -50.82
CA PHE A 232 13.89 11.68 -50.02
C PHE A 232 13.85 10.22 -50.50
N TYR A 233 15.02 9.59 -50.54
CA TYR A 233 15.17 8.19 -50.90
C TYR A 233 16.23 7.56 -50.02
N ILE A 234 16.06 6.27 -49.70
CA ILE A 234 17.09 5.49 -49.03
C ILE A 234 17.64 4.44 -49.97
N ARG A 235 18.94 4.18 -49.88
CA ARG A 235 19.63 3.15 -50.66
C ARG A 235 19.87 1.92 -49.80
N ALA A 236 19.31 0.79 -50.21
CA ALA A 236 19.56 -0.54 -49.64
C ALA A 236 20.41 -1.37 -50.61
N GLY A 237 21.74 -1.33 -50.44
CA GLY A 237 22.68 -1.92 -51.40
C GLY A 237 22.72 -1.13 -52.71
N GLU A 238 22.34 -1.75 -53.82
CA GLU A 238 22.17 -1.07 -55.12
C GLU A 238 20.74 -0.56 -55.35
N THR A 239 19.79 -0.90 -54.46
CA THR A 239 18.37 -0.61 -54.63
C THR A 239 18.00 0.73 -54.02
N GLU A 240 17.35 1.58 -54.80
CA GLU A 240 16.78 2.85 -54.34
C GLU A 240 15.29 2.66 -53.96
N ILE A 241 14.95 3.08 -52.75
CA ILE A 241 13.60 2.98 -52.18
C ILE A 241 13.09 4.39 -51.90
N ARG A 242 11.92 4.70 -52.45
CA ARG A 242 11.23 5.97 -52.28
C ARG A 242 9.87 5.77 -51.61
N SER A 243 9.27 6.87 -51.15
CA SER A 243 7.93 6.83 -50.55
C SER A 243 6.84 6.32 -51.52
N GLU A 244 7.03 6.45 -52.84
CA GLU A 244 6.10 5.92 -53.85
C GLU A 244 6.19 4.40 -54.01
N ASP A 245 7.24 3.76 -53.50
CA ASP A 245 7.43 2.30 -53.54
C ASP A 245 6.75 1.57 -52.37
N VAL A 246 6.14 2.33 -51.44
CA VAL A 246 5.58 1.80 -50.19
C VAL A 246 4.06 1.96 -50.19
N GLN A 247 3.34 0.85 -50.05
CA GLN A 247 1.90 0.84 -49.83
C GLN A 247 1.61 0.90 -48.33
N VAL A 248 0.61 1.70 -47.95
CA VAL A 248 0.21 1.91 -46.56
C VAL A 248 -1.28 1.64 -46.39
N TRP A 249 -1.63 0.84 -45.38
CA TRP A 249 -2.99 0.74 -44.84
C TRP A 249 -3.02 1.48 -43.51
N ALA A 250 -3.79 2.56 -43.45
CA ALA A 250 -3.97 3.39 -42.27
C ALA A 250 -5.28 3.03 -41.56
N GLU A 251 -5.19 2.60 -40.30
CA GLU A 251 -6.34 2.23 -39.48
C GLU A 251 -6.51 3.19 -38.32
N LYS A 252 -7.71 3.76 -38.20
CA LYS A 252 -8.04 4.69 -37.11
C LYS A 252 -8.11 3.96 -35.76
N LYS A 253 -7.43 4.51 -34.76
CA LYS A 253 -7.41 4.07 -33.36
C LYS A 253 -7.64 5.29 -32.46
N GLU A 254 -8.90 5.62 -32.21
CA GLU A 254 -9.29 6.84 -31.47
C GLU A 254 -8.60 8.10 -32.03
N ASP A 255 -7.61 8.65 -31.30
CA ASP A 255 -6.84 9.84 -31.64
C ASP A 255 -5.49 9.54 -32.33
N ARG A 256 -5.19 8.26 -32.58
CA ARG A 256 -3.96 7.77 -33.23
C ARG A 256 -4.28 6.86 -34.42
N VAL A 257 -3.25 6.47 -35.16
CA VAL A 257 -3.34 5.64 -36.36
C VAL A 257 -2.36 4.46 -36.28
N SER A 258 -2.84 3.25 -36.58
CA SER A 258 -1.95 2.11 -36.82
C SER A 258 -1.65 2.03 -38.32
N LEU A 259 -0.38 1.95 -38.67
CA LEU A 259 0.09 1.90 -40.06
C LEU A 259 0.61 0.50 -40.38
N THR A 260 0.11 -0.10 -41.46
CA THR A 260 0.70 -1.32 -42.04
C THR A 260 1.34 -0.97 -43.37
N LEU A 261 2.62 -1.28 -43.53
CA LEU A 261 3.45 -0.95 -44.69
C LEU A 261 3.78 -2.23 -45.46
N TYR A 262 3.72 -2.14 -46.79
CA TYR A 262 4.24 -3.15 -47.71
C TYR A 262 5.16 -2.47 -48.72
N CYS A 263 6.39 -2.97 -48.86
CA CYS A 263 7.32 -2.51 -49.88
C CYS A 263 8.00 -3.72 -50.53
N GLU A 264 7.71 -3.94 -51.81
CA GLU A 264 8.27 -5.07 -52.57
C GLU A 264 9.81 -5.02 -52.62
N LYS A 265 10.38 -3.81 -52.72
CA LYS A 265 11.83 -3.59 -52.76
C LYS A 265 12.54 -3.95 -51.45
N LEU A 266 11.84 -3.91 -50.32
CA LEU A 266 12.39 -4.28 -49.02
C LEU A 266 12.30 -5.78 -48.72
N LEU A 267 11.54 -6.56 -49.50
CA LEU A 267 11.33 -7.99 -49.21
C LEU A 267 12.61 -8.85 -49.13
N PRO A 268 13.65 -8.64 -49.98
CA PRO A 268 14.90 -9.38 -49.83
C PRO A 268 15.57 -9.05 -48.49
N LEU A 269 15.65 -7.76 -48.16
CA LEU A 269 16.28 -7.30 -46.93
C LEU A 269 15.48 -7.73 -45.70
N LEU A 270 14.15 -7.73 -45.75
CA LEU A 270 13.29 -8.18 -44.65
C LEU A 270 13.55 -9.64 -44.26
N LYS A 271 14.01 -10.47 -45.21
CA LYS A 271 14.38 -11.88 -44.96
C LYS A 271 15.81 -12.03 -44.47
N ASP A 272 16.73 -11.22 -44.99
CA ASP A 272 18.15 -11.32 -44.69
C ASP A 272 18.53 -10.57 -43.40
N ASP A 273 17.91 -9.42 -43.15
CA ASP A 273 18.15 -8.50 -42.05
C ASP A 273 16.87 -7.69 -41.74
N ALA A 274 15.98 -8.31 -40.97
CA ALA A 274 14.67 -7.76 -40.66
C ALA A 274 14.77 -6.41 -39.92
N GLU A 275 15.69 -6.28 -38.95
CA GLU A 275 15.88 -5.05 -38.18
C GLU A 275 16.24 -3.88 -39.08
N LYS A 276 17.17 -4.09 -40.03
CA LYS A 276 17.55 -3.05 -40.98
C LYS A 276 16.41 -2.69 -41.93
N ALA A 277 15.62 -3.67 -42.39
CA ALA A 277 14.45 -3.39 -43.22
C ALA A 277 13.40 -2.56 -42.47
N TRP A 278 13.18 -2.87 -41.20
CA TRP A 278 12.31 -2.12 -40.30
C TRP A 278 12.80 -0.69 -40.07
N TRP A 279 14.09 -0.53 -39.77
CA TRP A 279 14.71 0.78 -39.61
C TRP A 279 14.56 1.66 -40.86
N LEU A 280 14.73 1.08 -42.06
CA LEU A 280 14.51 1.80 -43.32
C LEU A 280 13.06 2.23 -43.51
N ALA A 281 12.10 1.34 -43.22
CA ALA A 281 10.68 1.66 -43.34
C ALA A 281 10.24 2.74 -42.34
N TYR A 282 10.75 2.68 -41.12
CA TYR A 282 10.53 3.69 -40.09
C TYR A 282 11.10 5.04 -40.51
N THR A 283 12.38 5.07 -40.94
CA THR A 283 13.05 6.28 -41.41
C THR A 283 12.32 6.92 -42.61
N LEU A 284 11.89 6.12 -43.60
CA LEU A 284 11.08 6.61 -44.72
C LEU A 284 9.75 7.20 -44.26
N THR A 285 9.10 6.62 -43.24
CA THR A 285 7.84 7.12 -42.71
C THR A 285 8.04 8.44 -41.99
N ASP A 286 9.06 8.56 -41.14
CA ASP A 286 9.43 9.79 -40.46
C ASP A 286 9.76 10.92 -41.44
N GLN A 287 10.48 10.62 -42.52
CA GLN A 287 10.87 11.62 -43.53
C GLN A 287 9.68 12.12 -44.37
N VAL A 288 8.58 11.36 -44.40
CA VAL A 288 7.34 11.75 -45.10
C VAL A 288 6.39 12.48 -44.14
N LEU A 289 6.23 11.97 -42.92
CA LEU A 289 5.26 12.48 -41.95
C LEU A 289 5.81 13.63 -41.10
N GLY A 290 7.13 13.66 -40.90
CA GLY A 290 7.81 14.41 -39.85
C GLY A 290 7.79 13.64 -38.53
N GLU A 291 8.92 13.61 -37.82
CA GLU A 291 9.08 12.80 -36.59
C GLU A 291 8.09 13.21 -35.49
N ILE A 292 7.78 14.51 -35.36
CA ILE A 292 6.83 15.00 -34.35
C ILE A 292 5.41 14.49 -34.63
N SER A 293 4.99 14.48 -35.90
CA SER A 293 3.72 13.91 -36.31
C SER A 293 3.70 12.38 -36.15
N ALA A 294 4.82 11.72 -36.41
CA ALA A 294 4.97 10.28 -36.17
C ALA A 294 4.77 9.94 -34.68
N ILE A 295 5.48 10.64 -33.79
CA ILE A 295 5.33 10.50 -32.33
C ILE A 295 3.89 10.76 -31.88
N ALA A 296 3.28 11.84 -32.38
CA ALA A 296 1.92 12.21 -31.99
C ALA A 296 0.87 11.18 -32.44
N LEU A 297 0.95 10.73 -33.69
CA LEU A 297 -0.15 10.04 -34.35
C LEU A 297 0.06 8.54 -34.51
N VAL A 298 1.27 8.04 -34.67
CA VAL A 298 1.49 6.63 -35.00
C VAL A 298 1.43 5.79 -33.73
N ASN A 299 0.40 4.95 -33.64
CA ASN A 299 0.26 4.00 -32.54
C ASN A 299 1.17 2.79 -32.73
N ASP A 300 1.09 2.18 -33.92
CA ASP A 300 1.91 1.04 -34.31
C ASP A 300 2.30 1.20 -35.77
N LEU A 301 3.51 0.74 -36.12
CA LEU A 301 3.97 0.62 -37.48
C LEU A 301 4.29 -0.85 -37.73
N ASN A 302 3.74 -1.42 -38.81
CA ASN A 302 3.86 -2.85 -39.14
C ASN A 302 4.38 -3.05 -40.56
N LEU A 303 5.58 -3.61 -40.75
CA LEU A 303 6.10 -3.97 -42.07
C LEU A 303 5.72 -5.43 -42.40
N VAL A 304 4.98 -5.64 -43.50
CA VAL A 304 4.45 -6.98 -43.88
C VAL A 304 5.06 -7.53 -45.18
N GLU A 305 5.19 -8.85 -45.25
CA GLU A 305 5.72 -9.55 -46.44
C GLU A 305 4.75 -9.61 -47.63
N ARG A 306 3.45 -9.43 -47.37
CA ARG A 306 2.41 -9.50 -48.40
C ARG A 306 1.42 -8.34 -48.24
N PRO A 307 0.90 -7.78 -49.34
CA PRO A 307 -0.11 -6.73 -49.27
C PRO A 307 -1.35 -7.19 -48.49
N LYS A 308 -1.91 -6.31 -47.65
CA LYS A 308 -3.18 -6.56 -46.96
C LYS A 308 -4.36 -6.45 -47.94
N GLN A 309 -5.44 -7.18 -47.68
CA GLN A 309 -6.71 -6.97 -48.41
C GLN A 309 -7.37 -5.66 -47.98
N GLY A 310 -7.89 -4.89 -48.93
CA GLY A 310 -8.55 -3.60 -48.66
C GLY A 310 -7.89 -2.44 -49.41
N THR A 311 -8.39 -1.22 -49.19
CA THR A 311 -7.87 0.00 -49.83
C THR A 311 -6.56 0.42 -49.15
N SER A 312 -5.48 0.53 -49.93
CA SER A 312 -4.23 1.16 -49.52
C SER A 312 -4.04 2.51 -50.19
N VAL A 313 -3.15 3.32 -49.62
CA VAL A 313 -2.58 4.51 -50.22
C VAL A 313 -1.06 4.34 -50.40
N LEU A 314 -0.41 5.22 -51.15
CA LEU A 314 1.06 5.28 -51.15
C LEU A 314 1.56 6.04 -49.94
N LEU A 315 2.75 5.71 -49.42
CA LEU A 315 3.34 6.45 -48.31
C LEU A 315 3.48 7.94 -48.64
N SER A 316 3.82 8.28 -49.89
CA SER A 316 3.94 9.67 -50.38
C SER A 316 2.68 10.54 -50.17
N VAL A 317 1.48 9.94 -50.10
CA VAL A 317 0.21 10.67 -49.88
C VAL A 317 -0.35 10.47 -48.47
N LEU A 318 0.43 9.87 -47.55
CA LEU A 318 -0.01 9.58 -46.18
C LEU A 318 -0.40 10.86 -45.43
N CYS A 319 0.36 11.95 -45.57
CA CYS A 319 0.06 13.22 -44.91
C CYS A 319 -1.32 13.79 -45.31
N GLU A 320 -1.68 13.71 -46.59
CA GLU A 320 -3.00 14.13 -47.08
C GLU A 320 -4.09 13.20 -46.54
N THR A 321 -3.82 11.88 -46.58
CA THR A 321 -4.75 10.86 -46.08
C THR A 321 -5.06 11.07 -44.60
N LEU A 322 -4.07 11.35 -43.75
CA LEU A 322 -4.27 11.59 -42.32
C LEU A 322 -5.05 12.88 -42.05
N ARG A 323 -4.83 13.94 -42.86
CA ARG A 323 -5.63 15.17 -42.77
C ARG A 323 -7.09 14.92 -43.17
N ASP A 324 -7.33 14.15 -44.22
CA ASP A 324 -8.67 13.75 -44.66
C ASP A 324 -9.39 12.88 -43.61
N MET A 325 -8.64 12.11 -42.83
CA MET A 325 -9.13 11.36 -41.66
C MET A 325 -9.40 12.23 -40.42
N GLY A 326 -9.05 13.52 -40.47
CA GLY A 326 -9.30 14.51 -39.41
C GLY A 326 -8.15 14.71 -38.42
N TYR A 327 -6.94 14.19 -38.67
CA TYR A 327 -5.80 14.37 -37.77
C TYR A 327 -5.08 15.71 -37.98
N LYS A 328 -4.64 16.35 -36.89
CA LYS A 328 -3.71 17.48 -36.91
C LYS A 328 -2.28 16.95 -37.04
N LEU A 329 -1.58 17.36 -38.10
CA LEU A 329 -0.13 17.16 -38.22
C LEU A 329 0.64 18.23 -37.46
N TRP A 330 1.74 17.83 -36.85
CA TRP A 330 2.65 18.64 -36.04
C TRP A 330 4.02 18.71 -36.70
N ASN A 331 4.54 19.92 -36.85
CA ASN A 331 5.86 20.21 -37.38
C ASN A 331 6.77 20.94 -36.37
N ASP A 332 6.21 21.34 -35.22
CA ASP A 332 6.93 22.01 -34.14
C ASP A 332 6.73 21.23 -32.84
N ALA A 333 7.86 20.82 -32.24
CA ALA A 333 7.85 20.01 -31.03
C ALA A 333 7.32 20.78 -29.81
N GLN A 334 7.61 22.08 -29.70
CA GLN A 334 7.12 22.91 -28.60
C GLN A 334 5.60 23.09 -28.66
N ASP A 335 5.04 23.43 -29.83
CA ASP A 335 3.59 23.51 -30.07
C ASP A 335 2.90 22.19 -29.74
N TYR A 336 3.49 21.06 -30.15
CA TYR A 336 2.96 19.75 -29.80
C TYR A 336 2.95 19.52 -28.29
N LEU A 337 4.08 19.75 -27.61
CA LEU A 337 4.16 19.55 -26.17
C LEU A 337 3.20 20.48 -25.41
N ASP A 338 3.04 21.73 -25.81
CA ASP A 338 2.18 22.71 -25.11
C ASP A 338 0.69 22.43 -25.26
N ASN A 339 0.29 21.79 -26.37
CA ASN A 339 -1.11 21.49 -26.68
C ASN A 339 -1.51 20.03 -26.50
N SER A 340 -0.68 19.22 -25.82
CA SER A 340 -0.89 17.77 -25.69
C SER A 340 -1.29 17.30 -24.28
N TYR A 341 -2.00 18.17 -23.55
CA TYR A 341 -2.66 17.80 -22.30
C TYR A 341 -3.75 16.77 -22.55
N ILE A 342 -3.70 15.68 -21.78
CA ILE A 342 -4.80 14.72 -21.67
C ILE A 342 -5.43 14.86 -20.28
N GLY A 343 -6.76 14.79 -20.22
CA GLY A 343 -7.49 14.59 -18.98
C GLY A 343 -7.66 13.10 -18.72
N TYR A 344 -7.58 12.69 -17.46
CA TYR A 344 -7.80 11.31 -17.07
C TYR A 344 -8.62 11.23 -15.78
N GLN A 345 -9.33 10.12 -15.60
CA GLN A 345 -10.08 9.78 -14.40
C GLN A 345 -9.69 8.39 -13.97
N LEU A 346 -9.59 8.19 -12.66
CA LEU A 346 -9.26 6.91 -12.03
C LEU A 346 -10.31 6.61 -10.96
N LYS A 347 -10.45 5.34 -10.60
CA LYS A 347 -11.17 4.97 -9.38
C LYS A 347 -10.20 5.15 -8.20
N PRO A 348 -10.45 6.08 -7.27
CA PRO A 348 -9.54 6.34 -6.18
C PRO A 348 -9.59 5.21 -5.14
N VAL A 349 -8.45 4.93 -4.51
CA VAL A 349 -8.35 4.10 -3.31
C VAL A 349 -8.76 4.95 -2.10
N GLU A 350 -9.69 4.43 -1.29
CA GLU A 350 -10.23 5.13 -0.11
C GLU A 350 -9.38 4.94 1.16
N ASP A 351 -8.29 4.18 1.08
CA ASP A 351 -7.31 4.09 2.16
C ASP A 351 -6.47 5.38 2.21
N PRO A 352 -6.55 6.20 3.28
CA PRO A 352 -5.78 7.42 3.41
C PRO A 352 -4.27 7.19 3.55
N ASP A 353 -3.85 5.97 3.88
CA ASP A 353 -2.44 5.55 4.00
C ASP A 353 -1.90 4.90 2.71
N ALA A 354 -2.72 4.81 1.65
CA ALA A 354 -2.29 4.31 0.35
C ALA A 354 -1.17 5.18 -0.26
N ASP A 355 -0.37 4.57 -1.14
CA ASP A 355 0.70 5.27 -1.86
C ASP A 355 0.16 6.52 -2.58
N TRP A 356 1.03 7.53 -2.72
CA TRP A 356 0.63 8.78 -3.38
C TRP A 356 0.03 8.51 -4.75
N ARG A 357 -0.94 9.34 -5.11
CA ARG A 357 -1.73 9.28 -6.33
C ARG A 357 -2.71 8.10 -6.43
N LEU A 358 -2.70 7.12 -5.53
CA LEU A 358 -3.76 6.10 -5.51
C LEU A 358 -5.11 6.68 -5.10
N ASP A 359 -5.12 7.80 -4.36
CA ASP A 359 -6.32 8.55 -4.01
C ASP A 359 -6.87 9.43 -5.16
N VAL A 360 -6.19 9.50 -6.31
CA VAL A 360 -6.57 10.37 -7.44
C VAL A 360 -7.86 9.89 -8.09
N TYR A 361 -8.83 10.79 -8.25
CA TYR A 361 -10.04 10.51 -9.03
C TYR A 361 -10.07 11.28 -10.37
N THR A 362 -9.34 12.39 -10.48
CA THR A 362 -9.26 13.19 -11.70
C THR A 362 -7.92 13.89 -11.83
N GLY A 363 -7.41 14.02 -13.05
CA GLY A 363 -6.18 14.75 -13.30
C GLY A 363 -5.98 15.14 -14.76
N SER A 364 -4.90 15.87 -15.00
CA SER A 364 -4.41 16.18 -16.33
C SER A 364 -2.91 15.95 -16.43
N ALA A 365 -2.44 15.53 -17.60
CA ALA A 365 -1.03 15.22 -17.85
C ALA A 365 -0.60 15.54 -19.28
N ARG A 366 0.63 16.04 -19.44
CA ARG A 366 1.33 16.20 -20.73
C ARG A 366 2.29 15.06 -21.03
N LEU A 367 2.67 14.29 -20.01
CA LEU A 367 3.58 13.16 -20.14
C LEU A 367 3.02 11.95 -19.39
N PRO A 368 2.00 11.26 -19.94
CA PRO A 368 1.28 10.20 -19.23
C PRO A 368 2.15 9.00 -18.86
N VAL A 369 3.27 8.77 -19.57
CA VAL A 369 4.19 7.67 -19.29
C VAL A 369 4.75 7.74 -17.86
N LEU A 370 5.00 8.94 -17.32
CA LEU A 370 5.45 9.11 -15.92
C LEU A 370 4.40 8.63 -14.91
N ILE A 371 3.13 8.83 -15.20
CA ILE A 371 2.03 8.38 -14.35
C ILE A 371 1.90 6.86 -14.46
N ASN A 372 1.94 6.33 -15.68
CA ASN A 372 1.81 4.89 -15.92
C ASN A 372 2.95 4.10 -15.28
N GLU A 373 4.20 4.53 -15.48
CA GLU A 373 5.38 3.93 -14.86
C GLU A 373 5.26 3.99 -13.34
N TYR A 374 4.92 5.16 -12.78
CA TYR A 374 4.72 5.30 -11.34
C TYR A 374 3.65 4.34 -10.79
N MET A 375 2.50 4.20 -11.46
CA MET A 375 1.42 3.30 -11.04
C MET A 375 1.85 1.82 -11.11
N SER A 376 2.64 1.46 -12.12
CA SER A 376 3.21 0.12 -12.31
C SER A 376 4.48 -0.15 -11.49
N ALA A 377 4.93 0.80 -10.66
CA ALA A 377 6.19 0.74 -9.93
C ALA A 377 7.45 0.60 -10.82
N GLU A 378 7.36 1.10 -12.07
CA GLU A 378 8.46 1.22 -13.03
C GLU A 378 9.06 2.65 -12.95
N SER A 379 10.27 2.84 -13.48
CA SER A 379 10.97 4.13 -13.40
C SER A 379 11.88 4.46 -14.59
N ASP A 380 11.74 3.77 -15.73
CA ASP A 380 12.66 3.86 -16.87
C ASP A 380 12.84 5.29 -17.37
N THR A 381 11.75 6.06 -17.52
CA THR A 381 11.82 7.45 -17.99
C THR A 381 12.55 8.34 -16.97
N ILE A 382 12.34 8.11 -15.68
CA ILE A 382 13.02 8.87 -14.61
C ILE A 382 14.50 8.53 -14.54
N ASP A 383 14.85 7.26 -14.74
CA ASP A 383 16.24 6.82 -14.76
C ASP A 383 17.00 7.42 -15.96
N GLU A 384 16.34 7.56 -17.11
CA GLU A 384 16.90 8.30 -18.25
C GLU A 384 17.06 9.79 -17.93
N TYR A 385 16.04 10.43 -17.37
CA TYR A 385 16.08 11.85 -17.01
C TYR A 385 17.19 12.19 -15.99
N ASN A 386 17.36 11.34 -14.97
CA ASN A 386 18.41 11.54 -13.97
C ASN A 386 19.82 11.50 -14.58
N GLN A 387 20.04 10.71 -15.63
CA GLN A 387 21.34 10.69 -16.33
C GLN A 387 21.67 12.05 -16.97
N TYR A 388 20.66 12.80 -17.39
CA TYR A 388 20.79 14.17 -17.91
C TYR A 388 20.85 15.23 -16.79
N GLY A 389 20.64 14.86 -15.54
CA GLY A 389 20.50 15.81 -14.43
C GLY A 389 19.13 16.51 -14.41
N ILE A 390 18.11 15.84 -14.94
CA ILE A 390 16.71 16.28 -14.95
C ILE A 390 15.96 15.55 -13.84
N VAL A 391 15.06 16.24 -13.14
CA VAL A 391 14.19 15.60 -12.15
C VAL A 391 12.74 15.77 -12.57
N ALA A 392 12.01 14.67 -12.73
CA ALA A 392 10.55 14.74 -12.84
C ALA A 392 9.89 14.22 -11.55
N GLY A 393 8.94 15.01 -11.04
CA GLY A 393 8.24 14.71 -9.80
C GLY A 393 6.97 15.51 -9.68
N PHE A 394 6.37 15.46 -8.49
CA PHE A 394 5.17 16.20 -8.17
C PHE A 394 5.24 16.79 -6.77
N LEU A 395 4.60 17.94 -6.60
CA LEU A 395 4.29 18.48 -5.28
C LEU A 395 2.99 17.85 -4.79
N CYS A 396 2.93 17.51 -3.51
CA CYS A 396 1.71 17.01 -2.86
C CYS A 396 1.35 17.86 -1.64
N TYR A 397 0.06 18.09 -1.45
CA TYR A 397 -0.47 18.91 -0.36
C TYR A 397 -1.87 18.45 0.08
N PRO A 398 -2.23 18.60 1.36
CA PRO A 398 -3.50 18.12 1.90
C PRO A 398 -4.68 18.93 1.38
N LEU A 399 -5.79 18.26 1.06
CA LEU A 399 -7.03 18.89 0.61
C LEU A 399 -8.03 19.17 1.73
N ALA A 400 -7.70 18.79 2.97
CA ALA A 400 -8.55 19.03 4.15
C ALA A 400 -8.80 20.53 4.39
N ALA A 401 -7.85 21.41 4.05
CA ALA A 401 -8.00 22.86 4.22
C ALA A 401 -8.97 23.52 3.22
N PHE A 402 -9.49 22.78 2.24
CA PHE A 402 -10.37 23.31 1.19
C PHE A 402 -11.81 22.86 1.44
N GLU A 403 -12.66 23.77 1.88
CA GLU A 403 -14.06 23.52 2.24
C GLU A 403 -15.05 24.40 1.43
N GLY A 404 -16.34 24.06 1.50
CA GLY A 404 -17.44 24.84 0.92
C GLY A 404 -17.88 24.42 -0.49
N GLU A 405 -18.98 25.01 -0.98
CA GLU A 405 -19.62 24.65 -2.26
C GLU A 405 -18.71 24.83 -3.49
N LYS A 406 -17.66 25.64 -3.38
CA LYS A 406 -16.68 25.94 -4.45
C LYS A 406 -15.33 25.23 -4.26
N ARG A 407 -15.28 24.17 -3.47
CA ARG A 407 -14.05 23.43 -3.16
C ARG A 407 -13.19 23.12 -4.39
N ALA A 408 -13.79 22.58 -5.46
CA ALA A 408 -13.06 22.25 -6.68
C ALA A 408 -12.44 23.48 -7.37
N GLU A 409 -13.15 24.61 -7.39
CA GLU A 409 -12.66 25.88 -7.94
C GLU A 409 -11.45 26.39 -7.13
N HIS A 410 -11.53 26.34 -5.79
CA HIS A 410 -10.45 26.77 -4.91
C HIS A 410 -9.19 25.90 -5.04
N ILE A 411 -9.34 24.57 -5.21
CA ILE A 411 -8.21 23.66 -5.43
C ILE A 411 -7.47 24.00 -6.73
N LEU A 412 -8.21 24.28 -7.81
CA LEU A 412 -7.62 24.67 -9.10
C LEU A 412 -6.92 26.03 -9.00
N GLN A 413 -7.56 27.02 -8.39
CA GLN A 413 -6.96 28.34 -8.16
C GLN A 413 -5.68 28.27 -7.32
N PHE A 414 -5.67 27.39 -6.30
CA PHE A 414 -4.48 27.15 -5.49
C PHE A 414 -3.34 26.56 -6.32
N ARG A 415 -3.64 25.56 -7.16
CA ARG A 415 -2.63 24.95 -8.05
C ARG A 415 -2.08 25.97 -9.05
N GLU A 416 -2.93 26.81 -9.64
CA GLU A 416 -2.52 27.90 -10.54
C GLU A 416 -1.64 28.93 -9.82
N ALA A 417 -1.99 29.31 -8.59
CA ALA A 417 -1.19 30.21 -7.77
C ALA A 417 0.19 29.62 -7.43
N LEU A 418 0.25 28.33 -7.11
CA LEU A 418 1.49 27.60 -6.84
C LEU A 418 2.39 27.55 -8.09
N GLN A 419 1.83 27.19 -9.26
CA GLN A 419 2.58 27.20 -10.53
C GLN A 419 3.19 28.57 -10.82
N LYS A 420 2.37 29.62 -10.69
CA LYS A 420 2.79 30.99 -10.92
C LYS A 420 3.88 31.43 -9.95
N ALA A 421 3.74 31.10 -8.66
CA ALA A 421 4.74 31.44 -7.65
C ALA A 421 6.10 30.79 -7.96
N ILE A 422 6.09 29.51 -8.35
CA ILE A 422 7.32 28.81 -8.76
C ILE A 422 7.94 29.48 -9.99
N GLN A 423 7.16 29.83 -11.03
CA GLN A 423 7.67 30.52 -12.21
C GLN A 423 8.28 31.89 -11.87
N GLU A 424 7.63 32.67 -11.00
CA GLU A 424 8.12 33.99 -10.60
C GLU A 424 9.41 33.93 -9.77
N HIS A 425 9.58 32.92 -8.91
CA HIS A 425 10.73 32.82 -8.00
C HIS A 425 11.88 31.98 -8.56
N ALA A 426 11.60 30.81 -9.16
CA ALA A 426 12.62 29.93 -9.74
C ALA A 426 12.98 30.33 -11.19
N GLY A 427 12.06 30.96 -11.92
CA GLY A 427 12.18 31.32 -13.33
C GLY A 427 11.63 30.25 -14.28
N ASP A 428 11.16 30.68 -15.46
CA ASP A 428 10.59 29.79 -16.47
C ASP A 428 11.56 28.72 -16.99
N ASP A 429 12.88 28.97 -16.88
CA ASP A 429 13.91 28.01 -17.30
C ASP A 429 14.25 26.98 -16.21
N ALA A 430 13.67 27.08 -15.01
CA ALA A 430 13.89 26.13 -13.92
C ALA A 430 12.88 24.96 -13.95
N VAL A 431 11.70 25.15 -14.54
CA VAL A 431 10.60 24.18 -14.46
C VAL A 431 9.74 24.13 -15.73
N THR A 432 9.27 22.93 -16.08
CA THR A 432 8.17 22.71 -17.02
C THR A 432 7.03 21.98 -16.31
N PHE A 433 5.86 22.59 -16.19
CA PHE A 433 4.69 21.91 -15.63
C PHE A 433 4.10 20.89 -16.61
N LEU A 434 3.75 19.73 -16.06
CA LEU A 434 3.18 18.60 -16.79
C LEU A 434 1.67 18.46 -16.57
N GLY A 435 1.12 19.08 -15.54
CA GLY A 435 -0.29 18.97 -15.20
C GLY A 435 -0.47 18.85 -13.70
N GLY A 436 -1.53 18.17 -13.27
CA GLY A 436 -1.79 17.94 -11.86
C GLY A 436 -3.04 17.12 -11.65
N ALA A 437 -3.21 16.64 -10.43
CA ALA A 437 -4.29 15.74 -10.09
C ALA A 437 -4.95 16.13 -8.77
N THR A 438 -6.21 15.75 -8.62
CA THR A 438 -6.98 15.92 -7.39
C THR A 438 -7.40 14.54 -6.93
N GLY A 439 -7.01 14.20 -5.72
CA GLY A 439 -7.44 12.99 -5.04
C GLY A 439 -8.46 13.23 -3.93
N LEU A 440 -8.80 12.17 -3.21
CA LEU A 440 -9.69 12.23 -2.06
C LEU A 440 -9.07 13.08 -0.95
N TYR A 441 -7.77 12.88 -0.70
CA TYR A 441 -7.06 13.47 0.43
C TYR A 441 -6.04 14.51 0.00
N TYR A 442 -5.44 14.36 -1.19
CA TYR A 442 -4.29 15.18 -1.62
C TYR A 442 -4.46 15.81 -3.00
N GLY A 443 -3.86 16.99 -3.14
CA GLY A 443 -3.70 17.69 -4.41
C GLY A 443 -2.28 17.53 -4.93
N TYR A 444 -2.15 17.40 -6.24
CA TYR A 444 -0.88 17.13 -6.91
C TYR A 444 -0.59 18.19 -7.99
N LEU A 445 0.68 18.59 -8.10
CA LEU A 445 1.20 19.43 -9.18
C LEU A 445 2.43 18.76 -9.80
N ASP A 446 2.33 18.36 -11.06
CA ASP A 446 3.33 17.53 -11.76
C ASP A 446 4.28 18.43 -12.56
N PHE A 447 5.59 18.15 -12.51
CA PHE A 447 6.59 18.97 -13.18
C PHE A 447 7.86 18.21 -13.57
N ILE A 448 8.57 18.77 -14.55
CA ILE A 448 9.99 18.52 -14.83
C ILE A 448 10.77 19.72 -14.28
N ALA A 449 11.71 19.48 -13.38
CA ALA A 449 12.66 20.46 -12.90
C ALA A 449 13.98 20.34 -13.67
N TRP A 450 14.34 21.44 -14.33
CA TRP A 450 15.65 21.66 -14.93
C TRP A 450 16.66 22.19 -13.89
N ASP A 451 16.13 22.76 -12.80
CA ASP A 451 16.86 23.22 -11.61
C ASP A 451 16.02 22.91 -10.35
N LEU A 452 16.12 21.66 -9.86
CA LEU A 452 15.31 21.19 -8.73
C LEU A 452 15.46 22.06 -7.47
N PRO A 453 16.68 22.44 -7.01
CA PRO A 453 16.83 23.28 -5.83
C PRO A 453 16.03 24.59 -5.90
N ALA A 454 16.04 25.27 -7.05
CA ALA A 454 15.28 26.50 -7.23
C ALA A 454 13.76 26.26 -7.14
N VAL A 455 13.27 25.17 -7.74
CA VAL A 455 11.85 24.80 -7.71
C VAL A 455 11.39 24.45 -6.29
N LEU A 456 12.18 23.66 -5.55
CA LEU A 456 11.84 23.26 -4.19
C LEU A 456 11.86 24.44 -3.22
N GLU A 457 12.80 25.36 -3.36
CA GLU A 457 12.85 26.56 -2.52
C GLU A 457 11.64 27.47 -2.78
N ALA A 458 11.30 27.74 -4.04
CA ALA A 458 10.10 28.50 -4.39
C ALA A 458 8.81 27.82 -3.88
N SER A 459 8.74 26.49 -3.96
CA SER A 459 7.60 25.72 -3.45
C SER A 459 7.50 25.81 -1.92
N ARG A 460 8.62 25.70 -1.21
CA ARG A 460 8.71 25.85 0.25
C ARG A 460 8.25 27.23 0.70
N GLU A 461 8.73 28.30 0.05
CA GLU A 461 8.33 29.67 0.35
C GLU A 461 6.83 29.89 0.11
N PHE A 462 6.29 29.35 -0.98
CA PHE A 462 4.86 29.40 -1.24
C PHE A 462 4.06 28.71 -0.14
N PHE A 463 4.39 27.45 0.19
CA PHE A 463 3.68 26.69 1.23
C PHE A 463 3.73 27.39 2.59
N ALA A 464 4.85 28.03 2.94
CA ALA A 464 5.00 28.80 4.17
C ALA A 464 4.06 30.00 4.29
N GLY A 465 3.53 30.51 3.17
CA GLY A 465 2.52 31.57 3.12
C GLY A 465 1.07 31.08 3.14
N THR A 466 0.83 29.77 3.26
CA THR A 466 -0.52 29.17 3.19
C THR A 466 -1.03 28.73 4.56
N ASN A 467 -2.32 28.36 4.64
CA ASN A 467 -2.94 27.74 5.81
C ASN A 467 -2.91 26.19 5.76
N LEU A 468 -2.13 25.61 4.84
CA LEU A 468 -1.98 24.15 4.79
C LEU A 468 -1.25 23.65 6.04
N SER A 469 -1.46 22.39 6.43
CA SER A 469 -0.65 21.78 7.49
C SER A 469 0.73 21.39 6.98
N TRP A 470 0.87 21.12 5.67
CA TRP A 470 2.15 20.81 5.06
C TRP A 470 2.15 20.88 3.53
N GLY A 471 3.35 20.86 2.95
CA GLY A 471 3.59 20.66 1.52
C GLY A 471 4.85 19.81 1.29
N GLY A 472 4.78 18.87 0.35
CA GLY A 472 5.84 17.90 0.08
C GLY A 472 6.19 17.82 -1.40
N PHE A 473 7.34 17.19 -1.66
CA PHE A 473 7.84 16.83 -2.97
C PHE A 473 8.04 15.32 -3.04
N HIS A 474 7.62 14.72 -4.14
CA HIS A 474 7.87 13.33 -4.46
C HIS A 474 8.43 13.23 -5.88
N VAL A 475 9.47 12.43 -6.08
CA VAL A 475 9.92 12.06 -7.43
C VAL A 475 8.90 11.09 -8.05
N PHE A 476 8.78 11.00 -9.38
CA PHE A 476 7.94 9.99 -10.04
C PHE A 476 8.53 8.56 -9.96
N ARG A 477 8.84 8.11 -8.74
CA ARG A 477 9.24 6.74 -8.38
C ARG A 477 8.41 6.33 -7.18
N ARG A 478 7.74 5.18 -7.24
CA ARG A 478 6.78 4.75 -6.20
C ARG A 478 7.44 4.29 -4.90
N ASN A 479 8.55 3.56 -5.00
CA ASN A 479 9.18 2.89 -3.85
C ASN A 479 10.17 3.77 -3.07
N VAL A 480 9.93 5.08 -2.98
CA VAL A 480 10.78 6.02 -2.24
C VAL A 480 9.97 6.95 -1.35
N ARG A 481 10.64 7.57 -0.37
CA ARG A 481 9.99 8.48 0.57
C ARG A 481 9.73 9.86 -0.03
N THR A 482 8.63 10.48 0.37
CA THR A 482 8.35 11.89 0.13
C THR A 482 9.27 12.79 0.94
N VAL A 483 9.74 13.86 0.31
CA VAL A 483 10.49 14.92 0.96
C VAL A 483 9.52 15.99 1.46
N ARG A 484 9.46 16.22 2.76
CA ARG A 484 8.70 17.36 3.31
C ARG A 484 9.45 18.66 3.06
N LEU A 485 8.83 19.56 2.31
CA LEU A 485 9.39 20.89 2.02
C LEU A 485 9.03 21.87 3.13
N TRP A 486 7.79 21.80 3.56
CA TRP A 486 7.25 22.66 4.60
C TRP A 486 6.20 21.92 5.41
N GLU A 487 6.17 22.22 6.70
CA GLU A 487 5.18 21.68 7.63
C GLU A 487 4.91 22.74 8.69
N GLN A 488 3.64 22.95 8.98
CA GLN A 488 3.14 23.70 10.10
C GLN A 488 2.10 22.85 10.80
N GLU A 489 2.59 21.99 11.68
CA GLU A 489 1.76 21.34 12.67
C GLU A 489 1.57 22.33 13.82
N LYS A 490 0.34 22.75 14.10
CA LYS A 490 0.07 23.48 15.34
C LYS A 490 0.34 22.53 16.50
N GLU A 491 1.12 22.98 17.48
CA GLU A 491 1.32 22.22 18.72
C GLU A 491 -0.04 21.83 19.30
N PRO A 492 -0.28 20.54 19.58
CA PRO A 492 -1.55 20.12 20.13
C PRO A 492 -1.66 20.63 21.56
N GLU A 493 -2.89 20.90 22.00
CA GLU A 493 -3.13 21.18 23.41
C GLU A 493 -3.03 19.85 24.18
N VAL A 494 -1.92 19.66 24.89
CA VAL A 494 -1.70 18.50 25.76
C VAL A 494 -2.25 18.77 27.16
N ASP A 495 -2.71 17.71 27.82
CA ASP A 495 -3.10 17.78 29.21
C ASP A 495 -1.87 18.13 30.08
N PRO A 496 -1.96 19.15 30.95
CA PRO A 496 -0.81 19.63 31.71
C PRO A 496 -0.35 18.68 32.83
N GLU A 497 -1.20 17.73 33.24
CA GLU A 497 -0.87 16.73 34.27
C GLU A 497 -0.13 15.55 33.66
N THR A 498 -0.59 15.05 32.52
CA THR A 498 0.01 13.89 31.85
C THR A 498 1.12 14.27 30.86
N GLY A 499 1.12 15.51 30.37
CA GLY A 499 1.98 15.94 29.26
C GLY A 499 1.65 15.24 27.94
N SER A 500 0.45 14.66 27.83
CA SER A 500 0.00 13.86 26.70
C SER A 500 -1.32 14.39 26.13
N LEU A 501 -1.67 13.95 24.93
CA LEU A 501 -3.03 14.08 24.40
C LEU A 501 -4.08 13.36 25.28
N LEU A 502 -3.69 12.30 25.99
CA LEU A 502 -4.54 11.62 26.95
C LEU A 502 -4.59 12.40 28.27
N SER A 503 -5.79 12.74 28.74
CA SER A 503 -5.95 13.32 30.08
C SER A 503 -5.74 12.28 31.18
N ALA A 504 -5.62 12.73 32.43
CA ALA A 504 -5.54 11.82 33.57
C ALA A 504 -6.78 10.90 33.67
N HIS A 505 -7.96 11.40 33.29
CA HIS A 505 -9.20 10.61 33.25
C HIS A 505 -9.18 9.56 32.13
N ASP A 506 -8.60 9.89 30.98
CA ASP A 506 -8.43 8.94 29.88
C ASP A 506 -7.50 7.79 30.29
N ILE A 507 -6.42 8.09 31.00
CA ILE A 507 -5.50 7.07 31.54
C ILE A 507 -6.20 6.22 32.60
N GLU A 508 -6.96 6.79 33.53
CA GLU A 508 -7.75 6.04 34.52
C GLU A 508 -8.76 5.10 33.83
N LYS A 509 -9.37 5.55 32.72
CA LYS A 509 -10.25 4.72 31.92
C LYS A 509 -9.52 3.57 31.24
N LEU A 510 -8.34 3.81 30.70
CA LEU A 510 -7.49 2.76 30.12
C LEU A 510 -7.09 1.74 31.18
N GLU A 511 -6.65 2.20 32.36
CA GLU A 511 -6.34 1.35 33.52
C GLU A 511 -7.54 0.50 33.94
N SER A 512 -8.77 1.01 33.84
CA SER A 512 -9.98 0.25 34.19
C SER A 512 -10.25 -0.98 33.30
N PHE A 513 -9.61 -1.07 32.13
CA PHE A 513 -9.70 -2.24 31.26
C PHE A 513 -8.72 -3.35 31.65
N ASP A 514 -7.77 -3.09 32.54
CA ASP A 514 -6.83 -4.07 33.08
C ASP A 514 -7.26 -4.52 34.48
N ASP A 515 -7.73 -5.75 34.60
CA ASP A 515 -8.13 -6.35 35.88
C ASP A 515 -7.04 -7.23 36.52
N GLY A 516 -5.84 -7.26 35.92
CA GLY A 516 -4.67 -8.00 36.39
C GLY A 516 -4.71 -9.51 36.14
N VAL A 517 -5.78 -10.07 35.56
CA VAL A 517 -5.89 -11.53 35.28
C VAL A 517 -6.33 -11.81 33.83
N SER A 518 -7.28 -11.05 33.28
CA SER A 518 -7.79 -11.16 31.91
C SER A 518 -8.22 -9.78 31.42
N GLY A 519 -7.25 -8.90 31.14
CA GLY A 519 -7.54 -7.55 30.68
C GLY A 519 -8.38 -7.52 29.40
N TYR A 520 -9.31 -6.55 29.30
CA TYR A 520 -10.11 -6.31 28.10
C TYR A 520 -9.31 -5.55 27.03
N PHE A 521 -8.15 -6.08 26.65
CA PHE A 521 -7.18 -5.39 25.77
C PHE A 521 -7.76 -5.04 24.40
N GLY A 522 -8.71 -5.84 23.88
CA GLY A 522 -9.45 -5.49 22.66
C GLY A 522 -10.31 -4.24 22.82
N LYS A 523 -10.98 -4.07 23.98
CA LYS A 523 -11.76 -2.86 24.28
C LYS A 523 -10.85 -1.65 24.51
N MET A 524 -9.71 -1.85 25.15
CA MET A 524 -8.69 -0.81 25.33
C MET A 524 -8.17 -0.30 23.99
N LEU A 525 -7.83 -1.21 23.07
CA LEU A 525 -7.38 -0.88 21.72
C LEU A 525 -8.47 -0.13 20.94
N GLN A 526 -9.70 -0.62 20.96
CA GLN A 526 -10.84 0.04 20.31
C GLN A 526 -11.05 1.46 20.86
N TRP A 527 -11.01 1.61 22.19
CA TRP A 527 -11.18 2.92 22.82
C TRP A 527 -10.09 3.92 22.41
N LEU A 528 -8.83 3.48 22.33
CA LEU A 528 -7.74 4.32 21.83
C LEU A 528 -7.96 4.74 20.38
N GLU A 529 -8.41 3.81 19.52
CA GLU A 529 -8.69 4.10 18.11
C GLU A 529 -9.84 5.09 17.95
N ASP A 530 -10.90 4.95 18.75
CA ASP A 530 -12.03 5.87 18.78
C ASP A 530 -11.60 7.26 19.28
N PHE A 531 -10.80 7.32 20.36
CA PHE A 531 -10.25 8.55 20.91
C PHE A 531 -9.44 9.32 19.85
N ILE A 532 -8.56 8.62 19.14
CA ILE A 532 -7.71 9.21 18.11
C ILE A 532 -8.56 9.69 16.93
N SER A 533 -9.44 8.83 16.41
CA SER A 533 -10.32 9.15 15.29
C SER A 533 -11.17 10.39 15.57
N GLN A 534 -11.78 10.45 16.75
CA GLN A 534 -12.60 11.59 17.16
C GLN A 534 -11.76 12.86 17.36
N GLY A 535 -10.59 12.76 18.00
CA GLY A 535 -9.70 13.91 18.20
C GLY A 535 -9.17 14.50 16.90
N VAL A 536 -8.88 13.66 15.90
CA VAL A 536 -8.51 14.08 14.54
C VAL A 536 -9.67 14.74 13.83
N LYS A 537 -10.87 14.15 13.89
CA LYS A 537 -12.09 14.70 13.29
C LYS A 537 -12.48 16.06 13.87
N GLU A 538 -12.25 16.26 15.17
CA GLU A 538 -12.49 17.53 15.87
C GLU A 538 -11.37 18.56 15.69
N GLY A 539 -10.23 18.17 15.08
CA GLY A 539 -9.08 19.04 14.87
C GLY A 539 -8.32 19.39 16.16
N LYS A 540 -8.44 18.58 17.22
CA LYS A 540 -7.69 18.76 18.48
C LYS A 540 -6.20 18.45 18.31
N PHE A 541 -5.90 17.43 17.51
CA PHE A 541 -4.57 16.99 17.13
C PHE A 541 -4.63 16.26 15.79
N THR A 542 -3.49 15.99 15.16
CA THR A 542 -3.39 15.20 13.92
C THR A 542 -3.19 13.71 14.22
N GLN A 543 -3.43 12.84 13.24
CA GLN A 543 -3.13 11.40 13.35
C GLN A 543 -1.65 11.17 13.67
N ARG A 544 -0.77 11.99 13.10
CA ARG A 544 0.67 11.93 13.35
C ARG A 544 1.01 12.32 14.78
N GLN A 545 0.42 13.40 15.31
CA GLN A 545 0.59 13.79 16.71
C GLN A 545 0.15 12.68 17.66
N ALA A 546 -0.99 12.03 17.38
CA ALA A 546 -1.44 10.88 18.14
C ALA A 546 -0.47 9.68 18.09
N ARG A 547 0.09 9.37 16.91
CA ARG A 547 1.11 8.31 16.75
C ARG A 547 2.45 8.64 17.43
N GLN A 548 2.78 9.92 17.55
CA GLN A 548 4.00 10.40 18.19
C GLN A 548 3.87 10.59 19.72
N ASP A 549 2.64 10.66 20.23
CA ASP A 549 2.36 10.79 21.65
C ASP A 549 2.83 9.55 22.42
N LEU A 550 3.67 9.78 23.43
CA LEU A 550 4.32 8.70 24.16
C LEU A 550 3.32 7.86 24.96
N GLN A 551 2.33 8.48 25.61
CA GLN A 551 1.35 7.74 26.42
C GLN A 551 0.42 6.91 25.54
N ILE A 552 -0.05 7.48 24.42
CA ILE A 552 -0.82 6.71 23.43
C ILE A 552 0.01 5.51 22.95
N ALA A 553 1.27 5.71 22.56
CA ALA A 553 2.11 4.60 22.11
C ALA A 553 2.33 3.52 23.19
N LEU A 554 2.49 3.93 24.45
CA LEU A 554 2.59 3.01 25.58
C LEU A 554 1.29 2.20 25.74
N TRP A 555 0.13 2.83 25.83
CA TRP A 555 -1.15 2.13 26.01
C TRP A 555 -1.55 1.30 24.79
N TYR A 556 -1.28 1.80 23.58
CA TYR A 556 -1.54 1.08 22.33
C TYR A 556 -0.73 -0.20 22.25
N SER A 557 0.58 -0.12 22.52
CA SER A 557 1.46 -1.30 22.55
C SER A 557 1.14 -2.24 23.71
N PHE A 558 0.69 -1.72 24.85
CA PHE A 558 0.22 -2.56 25.95
C PHE A 558 -1.00 -3.38 25.54
N ALA A 559 -2.03 -2.74 24.97
CA ALA A 559 -3.20 -3.45 24.46
C ALA A 559 -2.81 -4.49 23.40
N CYS A 560 -2.01 -4.09 22.41
CA CYS A 560 -1.61 -4.97 21.32
C CYS A 560 -0.77 -6.17 21.77
N ASN A 561 0.25 -5.96 22.60
CA ASN A 561 1.13 -7.05 23.05
C ASN A 561 0.40 -8.04 23.96
N ASN A 562 -0.62 -7.60 24.72
CA ASN A 562 -1.39 -8.49 25.60
C ASN A 562 -2.57 -9.18 24.90
N LEU A 563 -2.87 -8.87 23.64
CA LEU A 563 -3.84 -9.65 22.84
C LEU A 563 -3.28 -11.02 22.42
N ASP A 564 -1.97 -11.25 22.59
CA ASP A 564 -1.23 -12.49 22.31
C ASP A 564 -1.49 -13.12 20.93
N VAL A 565 -1.81 -12.27 19.93
CA VAL A 565 -1.98 -12.67 18.53
C VAL A 565 -0.98 -11.91 17.68
N TYR A 566 -0.21 -12.67 16.88
CA TYR A 566 0.89 -12.19 16.03
C TYR A 566 0.65 -10.85 15.33
N ARG A 567 -0.52 -10.66 14.69
CA ARG A 567 -0.86 -9.43 13.94
C ARG A 567 -0.81 -8.16 14.80
N TYR A 568 -1.11 -8.27 16.10
CA TYR A 568 -1.11 -7.12 17.01
C TYR A 568 0.31 -6.80 17.50
N TYR A 569 1.19 -7.78 17.65
CA TYR A 569 2.62 -7.50 17.87
C TYR A 569 3.20 -6.72 16.68
N TYR A 570 2.84 -7.09 15.45
CA TYR A 570 3.22 -6.31 14.28
C TYR A 570 2.63 -4.89 14.31
N LYS A 571 1.33 -4.76 14.64
CA LYS A 571 0.67 -3.46 14.80
C LYS A 571 1.36 -2.57 15.84
N ALA A 572 1.76 -3.14 16.98
CA ALA A 572 2.53 -2.45 18.01
C ALA A 572 3.90 -2.01 17.48
N ALA A 573 4.63 -2.89 16.79
CA ALA A 573 5.93 -2.56 16.22
C ALA A 573 5.84 -1.41 15.19
N GLN A 574 4.78 -1.37 14.38
CA GLN A 574 4.55 -0.27 13.46
C GLN A 574 4.20 1.04 14.18
N TRP A 575 3.32 0.97 15.18
CA TRP A 575 2.85 2.16 15.89
C TRP A 575 3.95 2.81 16.71
N MET A 576 4.66 2.02 17.52
CA MET A 576 5.60 2.54 18.50
C MET A 576 6.72 3.36 17.85
N LYS A 577 7.21 2.94 16.69
CA LYS A 577 8.33 3.58 15.99
C LYS A 577 8.17 5.09 15.80
N ASP A 578 6.95 5.57 15.59
CA ASP A 578 6.67 7.00 15.40
C ASP A 578 6.94 7.84 16.65
N SER A 579 6.80 7.26 17.84
CA SER A 579 7.04 7.89 19.14
C SER A 579 8.47 7.74 19.68
N GLU A 580 9.38 7.06 18.95
CA GLU A 580 10.74 6.74 19.43
C GLU A 580 11.53 7.98 19.89
N ARG A 581 11.39 9.11 19.18
CA ARG A 581 12.06 10.36 19.53
C ARG A 581 11.68 10.92 20.91
N ASN A 582 10.53 10.49 21.43
CA ASN A 582 9.98 10.89 22.72
C ASN A 582 10.22 9.84 23.82
N ALA A 583 10.83 8.69 23.50
CA ALA A 583 11.00 7.57 24.43
C ALA A 583 12.23 7.67 25.35
N GLY A 584 13.07 8.72 25.21
CA GLY A 584 14.25 8.92 26.06
C GLY A 584 13.90 8.93 27.54
N GLY A 585 14.61 8.15 28.36
CA GLY A 585 14.33 7.97 29.78
C GLY A 585 13.09 7.13 30.12
N CYS A 586 12.51 6.38 29.17
CA CYS A 586 11.34 5.51 29.40
C CYS A 586 11.64 4.06 28.96
N ALA A 587 12.18 3.23 29.86
CA ALA A 587 12.47 1.82 29.55
C ALA A 587 11.22 0.99 29.24
N MET A 588 10.05 1.40 29.75
CA MET A 588 8.78 0.76 29.40
C MET A 588 8.50 0.77 27.90
N TRP A 589 8.81 1.88 27.21
CA TRP A 589 8.67 1.98 25.77
C TRP A 589 9.63 1.01 25.06
N TYR A 590 10.91 1.03 25.46
CA TYR A 590 11.94 0.15 24.88
C TYR A 590 11.62 -1.34 25.08
N TYR A 591 11.09 -1.68 26.25
CA TYR A 591 10.64 -3.03 26.58
C TYR A 591 9.50 -3.48 25.67
N ARG A 592 8.41 -2.71 25.60
CA ARG A 592 7.23 -3.07 24.78
C ARG A 592 7.57 -3.14 23.30
N TYR A 593 8.46 -2.26 22.82
CA TYR A 593 8.91 -2.27 21.44
C TYR A 593 9.81 -3.48 21.13
N SER A 594 10.75 -3.79 22.03
CA SER A 594 11.61 -4.98 21.92
C SER A 594 10.80 -6.28 21.90
N VAL A 595 9.77 -6.40 22.74
CA VAL A 595 8.85 -7.54 22.74
C VAL A 595 8.14 -7.65 21.39
N ALA A 596 7.56 -6.55 20.89
CA ALA A 596 6.87 -6.55 19.60
C ALA A 596 7.80 -6.97 18.44
N LEU A 597 9.03 -6.44 18.40
CA LEU A 597 10.05 -6.82 17.41
C LEU A 597 10.43 -8.29 17.49
N MET A 598 10.57 -8.84 18.70
CA MET A 598 10.90 -10.24 18.93
C MET A 598 9.82 -11.18 18.37
N TYR A 599 8.54 -10.88 18.63
CA TYR A 599 7.40 -11.64 18.07
C TYR A 599 7.26 -11.47 16.55
N CYS A 600 7.84 -10.42 15.97
CA CYS A 600 7.98 -10.25 14.53
C CYS A 600 9.23 -10.93 13.93
N GLY A 601 10.05 -11.63 14.73
CA GLY A 601 11.27 -12.31 14.29
C GLY A 601 12.47 -11.38 14.03
N ARG A 602 12.42 -10.12 14.48
CA ARG A 602 13.50 -9.12 14.34
C ARG A 602 14.40 -9.12 15.58
N LEU A 603 15.07 -10.24 15.83
CA LEU A 603 15.71 -10.54 17.13
C LEU A 603 16.92 -9.65 17.44
N GLU A 604 17.78 -9.35 16.46
CA GLU A 604 18.95 -8.49 16.65
C GLU A 604 18.54 -7.07 17.02
N GLU A 605 17.51 -6.56 16.35
CA GLU A 605 16.95 -5.24 16.61
C GLU A 605 16.24 -5.20 17.97
N ALA A 606 15.47 -6.26 18.30
CA ALA A 606 14.87 -6.41 19.60
C ALA A 606 15.93 -6.36 20.72
N LEU A 607 17.08 -7.00 20.55
CA LEU A 607 18.18 -6.95 21.52
C LEU A 607 18.77 -5.54 21.62
N ALA A 608 19.04 -4.89 20.49
CA ALA A 608 19.57 -3.52 20.48
C ALA A 608 18.66 -2.55 21.25
N TYR A 609 17.34 -2.66 21.08
CA TYR A 609 16.38 -1.85 21.83
C TYR A 609 16.26 -2.25 23.30
N ALA A 610 16.37 -3.53 23.64
CA ALA A 610 16.42 -3.96 25.04
C ALA A 610 17.64 -3.38 25.78
N GLU A 611 18.81 -3.43 25.15
CA GLU A 611 20.05 -2.85 25.70
C GLU A 611 19.98 -1.33 25.82
N LYS A 612 19.35 -0.66 24.84
CA LYS A 612 19.10 0.78 24.92
C LYS A 612 18.16 1.12 26.08
N GLY A 613 17.09 0.34 26.28
CA GLY A 613 16.18 0.53 27.40
C GLY A 613 16.88 0.43 28.76
N ILE A 614 17.82 -0.51 28.93
CA ILE A 614 18.65 -0.64 30.14
C ILE A 614 19.48 0.64 30.38
N GLN A 615 20.02 1.24 29.33
CA GLN A 615 20.81 2.47 29.44
C GLN A 615 19.95 3.69 29.81
N GLU A 616 18.72 3.73 29.33
CA GLU A 616 17.79 4.84 29.50
C GLU A 616 17.15 4.86 30.89
N GLU A 617 16.74 3.70 31.40
CA GLU A 617 16.13 3.57 32.74
C GLU A 617 16.42 2.17 33.33
N PRO A 618 17.57 1.99 34.01
CA PRO A 618 18.00 0.68 34.53
C PRO A 618 17.18 0.19 35.72
N ASP A 619 16.39 1.05 36.35
CA ASP A 619 15.55 0.70 37.51
C ASP A 619 14.19 0.10 37.10
N TYR A 620 13.87 0.05 35.81
CA TYR A 620 12.67 -0.61 35.31
C TYR A 620 12.93 -2.13 35.17
N PRO A 621 12.26 -3.01 35.93
CA PRO A 621 12.63 -4.43 35.99
C PRO A 621 12.43 -5.16 34.67
N TRP A 622 11.32 -4.92 33.97
CA TRP A 622 10.91 -5.75 32.82
C TRP A 622 11.84 -5.65 31.60
N ILE A 623 12.60 -4.55 31.44
CA ILE A 623 13.61 -4.46 30.38
C ILE A 623 14.75 -5.47 30.60
N TRP A 624 15.11 -5.76 31.84
CA TRP A 624 16.11 -6.77 32.18
C TRP A 624 15.60 -8.18 31.91
N LEU A 625 14.31 -8.43 32.10
CA LEU A 625 13.68 -9.71 31.72
C LEU A 625 13.85 -9.94 30.21
N GLN A 626 13.51 -8.94 29.40
CA GLN A 626 13.63 -9.00 27.95
C GLN A 626 15.07 -9.14 27.47
N ALA A 627 16.00 -8.36 28.03
CA ALA A 627 17.42 -8.50 27.72
C ALA A 627 17.97 -9.87 28.13
N GLY A 628 17.52 -10.43 29.26
CA GLY A 628 17.91 -11.75 29.72
C GLY A 628 17.54 -12.84 28.71
N LYS A 629 16.30 -12.82 28.20
CA LYS A 629 15.81 -13.75 27.18
C LYS A 629 16.63 -13.66 25.89
N LEU A 630 16.82 -12.44 25.37
CA LEU A 630 17.53 -12.20 24.11
C LEU A 630 19.04 -12.49 24.21
N ARG A 631 19.71 -12.10 25.29
CA ARG A 631 21.13 -12.43 25.54
C ARG A 631 21.34 -13.95 25.56
N SER A 632 20.44 -14.69 26.23
CA SER A 632 20.51 -16.15 26.27
C SER A 632 20.35 -16.75 24.87
N HIS A 633 19.39 -16.25 24.07
CA HIS A 633 19.20 -16.67 22.68
C HIS A 633 20.46 -16.49 21.82
N PHE A 634 21.14 -15.35 21.95
CA PHE A 634 22.38 -15.06 21.22
C PHE A 634 23.64 -15.69 21.85
N GLY A 635 23.49 -16.54 22.86
CA GLY A 635 24.56 -17.33 23.46
C GLY A 635 25.31 -16.65 24.63
N ASP A 636 24.93 -15.44 25.04
CA ASP A 636 25.46 -14.77 26.23
C ASP A 636 24.71 -15.22 27.50
N LYS A 637 24.94 -16.46 27.90
CA LYS A 637 24.36 -17.04 29.11
C LYS A 637 24.77 -16.29 30.38
N ALA A 638 25.98 -15.74 30.42
CA ALA A 638 26.49 -15.05 31.60
C ALA A 638 25.79 -13.69 31.77
N GLY A 639 25.71 -12.89 30.70
CA GLY A 639 24.99 -11.62 30.70
C GLY A 639 23.48 -11.78 30.87
N ALA A 640 22.90 -12.91 30.43
CA ALA A 640 21.51 -13.25 30.69
C ALA A 640 21.22 -13.49 32.18
N LEU A 641 22.04 -14.29 32.86
CA LEU A 641 21.91 -14.53 34.32
C LEU A 641 22.19 -13.27 35.14
N ASP A 642 23.09 -12.40 34.67
CA ASP A 642 23.32 -11.10 35.29
C ASP A 642 22.11 -10.18 35.17
N ALA A 643 21.45 -10.14 34.00
CA ALA A 643 20.20 -9.41 33.82
C ALA A 643 19.10 -9.92 34.74
N VAL A 644 18.95 -11.24 34.88
CA VAL A 644 17.99 -11.85 35.82
C VAL A 644 18.32 -11.51 37.27
N ALA A 645 19.60 -11.50 37.66
CA ALA A 645 20.01 -11.12 39.01
C ALA A 645 19.69 -9.66 39.33
N HIS A 646 19.86 -8.75 38.36
CA HIS A 646 19.46 -7.35 38.50
C HIS A 646 17.93 -7.22 38.60
N GLY A 647 17.18 -7.90 37.73
CA GLY A 647 15.71 -7.92 37.79
C GLY A 647 15.17 -8.41 39.14
N LEU A 648 15.72 -9.51 39.68
CA LEU A 648 15.35 -10.01 41.02
C LEU A 648 15.79 -9.12 42.18
N ALA A 649 16.78 -8.24 41.96
CA ALA A 649 17.15 -7.24 42.96
C ALA A 649 16.13 -6.09 43.00
N LEU A 650 15.49 -5.76 41.87
CA LEU A 650 14.42 -4.79 41.75
C LEU A 650 13.07 -5.36 42.22
N GLU A 651 12.74 -6.59 41.80
CA GLU A 651 11.50 -7.32 42.16
C GLU A 651 11.81 -8.67 42.84
N PRO A 652 12.06 -8.69 44.16
CA PRO A 652 12.47 -9.90 44.86
C PRO A 652 11.39 -11.00 44.89
N GLY A 653 11.73 -12.15 44.31
CA GLY A 653 10.87 -13.34 44.32
C GLY A 653 9.83 -13.38 43.23
N ASP A 654 9.94 -12.50 42.23
CA ASP A 654 9.11 -12.50 41.04
C ASP A 654 9.16 -13.86 40.30
N TYR A 655 7.99 -14.33 39.86
CA TYR A 655 7.84 -15.65 39.26
C TYR A 655 8.52 -15.74 37.89
N GLU A 656 8.35 -14.71 37.05
CA GLU A 656 8.88 -14.69 35.68
C GLU A 656 10.40 -14.72 35.67
N PHE A 657 11.04 -13.92 36.54
CA PHE A 657 12.49 -13.95 36.67
C PHE A 657 13.03 -15.28 37.20
N LEU A 658 12.33 -15.92 38.14
CA LEU A 658 12.74 -17.23 38.68
C LEU A 658 12.60 -18.34 37.64
N THR A 659 11.54 -18.31 36.84
CA THR A 659 11.32 -19.22 35.71
C THR A 659 12.42 -19.02 34.67
N LEU A 660 12.63 -17.78 34.21
CA LEU A 660 13.66 -17.46 33.22
C LEU A 660 15.05 -17.88 33.69
N LYS A 661 15.37 -17.69 34.97
CA LYS A 661 16.64 -18.18 35.54
C LYS A 661 16.82 -19.68 35.32
N SER A 662 15.81 -20.46 35.66
CA SER A 662 15.83 -21.93 35.55
C SER A 662 16.00 -22.36 34.09
N GLU A 663 15.33 -21.68 33.16
CA GLU A 663 15.39 -21.97 31.73
C GLU A 663 16.75 -21.63 31.11
N ILE A 664 17.31 -20.47 31.47
CA ILE A 664 18.68 -20.10 31.06
C ILE A 664 19.67 -21.13 31.60
N GLU A 665 19.55 -21.55 32.87
CA GLU A 665 20.40 -22.58 33.47
C GLU A 665 20.29 -23.92 32.74
N ALA A 666 19.07 -24.32 32.35
CA ALA A 666 18.79 -25.52 31.56
C ALA A 666 19.21 -25.41 30.07
N GLY A 667 19.40 -24.19 29.55
CA GLY A 667 19.74 -23.96 28.14
C GLY A 667 18.55 -24.10 27.21
N GLU A 668 17.36 -23.74 27.69
CA GLU A 668 16.13 -23.76 26.92
C GLU A 668 16.13 -22.71 25.79
N PRO A 669 15.43 -22.95 24.67
CA PRO A 669 15.35 -21.99 23.57
C PRO A 669 14.46 -20.79 23.91
N LEU A 670 14.59 -19.70 23.16
CA LEU A 670 13.80 -18.47 23.34
C LEU A 670 12.28 -18.72 23.31
N GLU A 671 11.82 -19.60 22.42
CA GLU A 671 10.40 -19.97 22.32
C GLU A 671 9.89 -20.66 23.59
N ARG A 672 10.75 -21.39 24.30
CA ARG A 672 10.40 -21.99 25.59
C ARG A 672 10.28 -20.93 26.67
N MET A 673 11.19 -19.95 26.68
CA MET A 673 11.18 -18.81 27.60
C MET A 673 9.95 -17.89 27.44
N GLU A 674 9.27 -17.94 26.28
CA GLU A 674 8.00 -17.23 26.05
C GLU A 674 6.76 -18.09 26.32
N TYR A 675 6.92 -19.41 26.50
CA TYR A 675 5.81 -20.33 26.71
C TYR A 675 5.41 -20.41 28.18
N HIS A 676 5.11 -19.25 28.75
CA HIS A 676 4.75 -19.06 30.15
C HIS A 676 3.66 -17.99 30.32
N TRP A 677 2.88 -18.10 31.40
CA TRP A 677 1.99 -17.02 31.86
C TRP A 677 2.56 -16.33 33.10
N ILE A 678 2.39 -15.02 33.17
CA ILE A 678 2.83 -14.20 34.32
C ILE A 678 2.13 -14.68 35.61
N ASN A 679 0.87 -15.12 35.51
CA ASN A 679 0.15 -15.72 36.63
C ASN A 679 0.62 -17.16 36.89
N PRO A 680 1.15 -17.49 38.08
CA PRO A 680 1.73 -18.82 38.34
C PRO A 680 0.74 -19.99 38.29
N ASP A 681 -0.55 -19.77 38.56
CA ASP A 681 -1.56 -20.83 38.48
C ASP A 681 -2.03 -21.05 37.04
N ALA A 682 -2.15 -19.97 36.26
CA ALA A 682 -2.38 -20.07 34.81
C ALA A 682 -1.20 -20.75 34.12
N ASP A 683 0.04 -20.37 34.44
CA ASP A 683 1.23 -21.03 33.89
C ASP A 683 1.26 -22.51 34.27
N ARG A 684 0.92 -22.85 35.51
CA ARG A 684 0.81 -24.26 35.90
C ARG A 684 -0.22 -25.01 35.07
N ALA A 685 -1.36 -24.40 34.74
CA ALA A 685 -2.35 -24.99 33.84
C ALA A 685 -1.78 -25.17 32.43
N LEU A 686 -1.08 -24.17 31.90
CA LEU A 686 -0.38 -24.21 30.60
C LEU A 686 0.63 -25.36 30.56
N GLN A 687 1.52 -25.45 31.55
CA GLN A 687 2.53 -26.50 31.62
C GLN A 687 1.94 -27.91 31.83
N GLN A 688 0.70 -28.02 32.35
CA GLN A 688 -0.02 -29.29 32.50
C GLN A 688 -0.87 -29.65 31.28
N GLY A 689 -0.94 -28.79 30.26
CA GLY A 689 -1.80 -28.98 29.08
C GLY A 689 -3.29 -28.84 29.39
N LEU A 690 -3.63 -28.05 30.42
CA LEU A 690 -5.01 -27.77 30.85
C LEU A 690 -5.49 -26.38 30.43
N ASP A 691 -4.64 -25.61 29.76
CA ASP A 691 -4.92 -24.25 29.31
C ASP A 691 -5.59 -24.25 27.94
N GLU A 692 -6.72 -23.55 27.82
CA GLU A 692 -7.51 -23.49 26.58
C GLU A 692 -6.91 -22.59 25.50
N TYR A 693 -5.99 -21.70 25.87
CA TYR A 693 -5.29 -20.77 24.98
C TYR A 693 -3.88 -21.25 24.60
N ALA A 694 -3.48 -22.43 25.06
CA ALA A 694 -2.17 -23.02 24.80
C ALA A 694 -1.80 -23.04 23.31
N ASP A 695 -2.76 -23.39 22.45
CA ASP A 695 -2.58 -23.48 21.00
C ASP A 695 -2.39 -22.09 20.36
N ASP A 696 -3.15 -21.07 20.80
CA ASP A 696 -3.01 -19.69 20.33
C ASP A 696 -1.64 -19.11 20.71
N LYS A 697 -1.22 -19.35 21.94
CA LYS A 697 0.10 -18.93 22.42
C LYS A 697 1.22 -19.58 21.62
N GLN A 698 1.14 -20.89 21.35
CA GLN A 698 2.12 -21.59 20.51
C GLN A 698 2.16 -21.05 19.08
N ARG A 699 1.00 -20.77 18.48
CA ARG A 699 0.91 -20.15 17.15
C ARG A 699 1.65 -18.82 17.10
N THR A 700 1.44 -17.95 18.08
CA THR A 700 2.11 -16.64 18.10
C THR A 700 3.61 -16.75 18.37
N ILE A 701 4.04 -17.64 19.29
CA ILE A 701 5.46 -17.93 19.56
C ILE A 701 6.16 -18.52 18.33
N SER A 702 5.45 -19.27 17.49
CA SER A 702 6.02 -19.85 16.27
C SER A 702 6.61 -18.81 15.31
N CYS A 703 6.19 -17.55 15.41
CA CYS A 703 6.69 -16.44 14.60
C CYS A 703 8.04 -15.85 15.07
N ILE A 704 8.55 -16.24 16.25
CA ILE A 704 9.75 -15.62 16.84
C ILE A 704 11.04 -16.04 16.12
N THR A 705 11.22 -17.34 15.84
CA THR A 705 12.45 -17.84 15.22
C THR A 705 12.18 -18.53 13.88
N VAL A 706 13.13 -18.51 12.95
CA VAL A 706 12.99 -19.23 11.68
C VAL A 706 13.57 -20.64 11.81
N ASN A 707 12.78 -21.66 11.44
CA ASN A 707 13.28 -23.01 11.22
C ASN A 707 13.84 -23.12 9.79
N ALA A 708 15.16 -23.05 9.63
CA ALA A 708 15.79 -23.05 8.30
C ALA A 708 15.41 -24.26 7.44
N GLU A 709 15.39 -25.46 8.02
CA GLU A 709 14.99 -26.68 7.29
C GLU A 709 13.50 -26.65 6.92
N GLY A 710 12.65 -26.10 7.78
CA GLY A 710 11.22 -25.94 7.53
C GLY A 710 10.92 -24.92 6.43
N LEU A 711 11.65 -23.81 6.41
CA LEU A 711 11.57 -22.81 5.35
C LEU A 711 12.04 -23.38 4.00
N GLU A 712 13.13 -24.15 3.99
CA GLU A 712 13.59 -24.84 2.79
C GLU A 712 12.55 -25.85 2.29
N ARG A 713 11.95 -26.64 3.20
CA ARG A 713 10.84 -27.55 2.86
C ARG A 713 9.65 -26.80 2.27
N PHE A 714 9.27 -25.66 2.84
CA PHE A 714 8.18 -24.84 2.34
C PHE A 714 8.40 -24.44 0.87
N TRP A 715 9.60 -23.92 0.53
CA TRP A 715 9.93 -23.55 -0.85
C TRP A 715 10.05 -24.77 -1.78
N ASN A 716 10.50 -25.92 -1.28
CA ASN A 716 10.46 -27.16 -2.07
C ASN A 716 9.02 -27.58 -2.43
N ILE A 717 8.03 -27.24 -1.59
CA ILE A 717 6.61 -27.49 -1.88
C ILE A 717 6.10 -26.46 -2.90
N PHE A 718 6.18 -25.15 -2.62
CA PHE A 718 5.53 -24.14 -3.47
C PHE A 718 6.32 -23.71 -4.71
N GLY A 719 7.59 -24.09 -4.82
CA GLY A 719 8.45 -23.73 -5.94
C GLY A 719 9.54 -22.72 -5.56
N PRO A 720 10.39 -22.32 -6.50
CA PRO A 720 11.50 -21.42 -6.21
C PRO A 720 10.97 -20.09 -5.64
N LYS A 721 11.72 -19.55 -4.68
CA LYS A 721 11.47 -18.25 -4.08
C LYS A 721 11.38 -17.18 -5.19
N PRO A 722 10.27 -16.41 -5.29
CA PRO A 722 10.08 -15.43 -6.36
C PRO A 722 10.90 -14.15 -6.10
N GLU A 723 11.17 -13.39 -7.16
CA GLU A 723 11.86 -12.09 -7.09
C GLU A 723 10.95 -10.98 -7.64
N PRO A 724 10.65 -9.91 -6.87
CA PRO A 724 11.17 -9.62 -5.53
C PRO A 724 10.41 -10.36 -4.41
N TYR A 725 11.13 -10.80 -3.38
CA TYR A 725 10.56 -11.31 -2.12
C TYR A 725 11.24 -10.66 -0.92
N THR A 726 10.46 -10.27 0.09
CA THR A 726 10.98 -9.64 1.32
C THR A 726 11.06 -10.67 2.46
N PRO A 727 12.27 -11.08 2.91
CA PRO A 727 12.45 -11.95 4.07
C PRO A 727 11.80 -11.39 5.33
N ASN A 728 11.21 -12.25 6.14
CA ASN A 728 10.47 -11.89 7.36
C ASN A 728 9.43 -10.77 7.20
N ALA A 729 8.85 -10.61 6.01
CA ALA A 729 7.67 -9.74 5.84
C ALA A 729 6.57 -10.18 6.84
N PRO A 730 5.83 -9.23 7.42
CA PRO A 730 4.82 -9.52 8.44
C PRO A 730 3.74 -10.47 7.93
N PHE A 731 3.37 -10.32 6.67
CA PHE A 731 2.55 -11.26 5.93
C PHE A 731 3.35 -11.67 4.70
N THR A 732 3.76 -12.94 4.67
CA THR A 732 4.55 -13.47 3.57
C THR A 732 3.67 -13.63 2.34
N GLN A 733 3.92 -12.85 1.29
CA GLN A 733 3.12 -12.83 0.08
C GLN A 733 3.98 -13.12 -1.15
N PHE A 734 3.43 -13.89 -2.08
CA PHE A 734 4.04 -14.09 -3.39
C PHE A 734 3.02 -14.48 -4.47
N PRO A 735 3.26 -14.13 -5.75
CA PRO A 735 2.40 -14.55 -6.85
C PRO A 735 2.49 -16.06 -7.05
N TYR A 736 1.35 -16.71 -7.27
CA TYR A 736 1.25 -18.14 -7.50
C TYR A 736 0.43 -18.45 -8.75
N THR A 737 0.97 -19.30 -9.64
CA THR A 737 0.35 -19.59 -10.94
C THR A 737 -0.19 -21.01 -11.02
N VAL A 738 -1.49 -21.13 -11.32
CA VAL A 738 -2.17 -22.41 -11.61
C VAL A 738 -2.95 -22.29 -12.91
N ASN A 739 -2.80 -23.27 -13.81
CA ASN A 739 -3.52 -23.32 -15.10
C ASN A 739 -3.43 -22.02 -15.94
N GLY A 740 -2.29 -21.31 -15.85
CA GLY A 740 -2.05 -20.05 -16.57
C GLY A 740 -2.74 -18.82 -15.96
N ARG A 741 -3.33 -18.95 -14.76
CA ARG A 741 -3.82 -17.81 -13.96
C ARG A 741 -2.92 -17.58 -12.78
N THR A 742 -2.63 -16.32 -12.52
CA THR A 742 -1.82 -15.88 -11.37
C THR A 742 -2.74 -15.18 -10.38
N PHE A 743 -2.58 -15.52 -9.10
CA PHE A 743 -3.23 -14.90 -7.94
C PHE A 743 -2.20 -14.78 -6.83
N ASP A 744 -2.46 -13.96 -5.82
CA ASP A 744 -1.54 -13.80 -4.69
C ASP A 744 -1.77 -14.89 -3.63
N LEU A 745 -0.68 -15.51 -3.15
CA LEU A 745 -0.71 -16.41 -2.01
C LEU A 745 -0.09 -15.69 -0.81
N VAL A 746 -0.91 -15.39 0.18
CA VAL A 746 -0.58 -14.61 1.37
C VAL A 746 -0.64 -15.50 2.60
N PHE A 747 0.48 -15.74 3.25
CA PHE A 747 0.54 -16.30 4.59
C PHE A 747 0.47 -15.15 5.59
N GLN A 748 -0.53 -15.16 6.47
CA GLN A 748 -0.76 -14.11 7.48
C GLN A 748 0.22 -14.23 8.67
N MET A 749 1.50 -14.47 8.36
CA MET A 749 2.62 -14.70 9.26
C MET A 749 3.96 -14.41 8.55
N ASN A 750 5.03 -14.23 9.34
CA ASN A 750 6.40 -14.12 8.83
C ASN A 750 7.02 -15.49 8.48
N GLU A 751 8.28 -15.49 8.02
CA GLU A 751 9.02 -16.72 7.73
C GLU A 751 9.16 -17.62 8.97
N GLY A 752 9.14 -17.05 10.18
CA GLY A 752 9.11 -17.79 11.44
C GLY A 752 7.92 -18.74 11.51
N GLY A 753 6.71 -18.20 11.47
CA GLY A 753 5.47 -18.99 11.51
C GLY A 753 5.35 -19.91 10.29
N MET A 754 5.66 -19.38 9.10
CA MET A 754 5.58 -20.13 7.84
C MET A 754 6.49 -21.36 7.83
N SER A 755 7.72 -21.22 8.35
CA SER A 755 8.69 -22.32 8.42
C SER A 755 8.29 -23.46 9.35
N LYS A 756 7.31 -23.25 10.24
CA LYS A 756 6.86 -24.24 11.22
C LYS A 756 5.50 -24.86 10.91
N LEU A 757 4.88 -24.49 9.78
CA LEU A 757 3.64 -25.13 9.33
C LEU A 757 3.87 -26.63 9.01
N HIS A 758 2.86 -27.46 9.28
CA HIS A 758 2.95 -28.91 9.05
C HIS A 758 3.11 -29.25 7.56
N THR A 759 4.15 -30.02 7.24
CA THR A 759 4.49 -30.43 5.87
C THR A 759 3.33 -31.10 5.15
N ASP A 760 2.68 -32.10 5.79
CA ASP A 760 1.59 -32.85 5.18
C ASP A 760 0.41 -31.94 4.79
N TRP A 761 0.15 -30.92 5.60
CA TRP A 761 -0.89 -29.93 5.34
C TRP A 761 -0.52 -28.98 4.19
N LEU A 762 0.74 -28.53 4.12
CA LEU A 762 1.23 -27.69 3.03
C LEU A 762 1.16 -28.43 1.67
N GLU A 763 1.49 -29.73 1.65
CA GLU A 763 1.33 -30.57 0.47
C GLU A 763 -0.14 -30.69 0.05
N GLN A 764 -1.04 -30.83 1.03
CA GLN A 764 -2.48 -30.87 0.79
C GLN A 764 -3.02 -29.53 0.25
N LEU A 765 -2.62 -28.41 0.83
CA LEU A 765 -2.97 -27.07 0.35
C LEU A 765 -2.50 -26.87 -1.10
N LYS A 766 -1.25 -27.22 -1.40
CA LYS A 766 -0.74 -27.19 -2.78
C LYS A 766 -1.59 -28.05 -3.71
N GLY A 767 -1.98 -29.24 -3.27
CA GLY A 767 -2.88 -30.12 -4.01
C GLY A 767 -4.21 -29.43 -4.37
N TRP A 768 -4.88 -28.84 -3.38
CA TRP A 768 -6.14 -28.10 -3.60
C TRP A 768 -5.99 -26.93 -4.56
N LEU A 769 -4.88 -26.18 -4.45
CA LEU A 769 -4.59 -25.07 -5.36
C LEU A 769 -4.40 -25.60 -6.80
N GLN A 770 -3.64 -26.68 -6.98
CA GLN A 770 -3.33 -27.26 -8.30
C GLN A 770 -4.54 -27.89 -9.00
N GLU A 771 -5.55 -28.34 -8.26
CA GLU A 771 -6.83 -28.80 -8.85
C GLU A 771 -7.54 -27.69 -9.63
N GLY A 772 -7.26 -26.42 -9.33
CA GLY A 772 -7.84 -25.26 -10.02
C GLY A 772 -9.31 -25.02 -9.72
N ARG A 773 -9.91 -25.77 -8.78
CA ARG A 773 -11.33 -25.69 -8.42
C ARG A 773 -11.74 -24.34 -7.81
N TRP A 774 -10.78 -23.60 -7.24
CA TRP A 774 -11.02 -22.29 -6.63
C TRP A 774 -10.81 -21.11 -7.58
N LEU A 775 -10.33 -21.32 -8.81
CA LEU A 775 -9.94 -20.23 -9.72
C LEU A 775 -11.10 -19.34 -10.16
N GLU A 776 -12.32 -19.87 -10.17
CA GLU A 776 -13.54 -19.17 -10.56
C GLU A 776 -14.66 -19.53 -9.61
N ARG A 777 -15.51 -18.56 -9.29
CA ARG A 777 -16.71 -18.74 -8.50
C ARG A 777 -17.74 -17.70 -8.92
N ASN A 778 -19.02 -18.01 -8.75
CA ASN A 778 -20.05 -16.98 -8.84
C ASN A 778 -20.28 -16.37 -7.46
N HIS A 779 -20.43 -15.05 -7.41
CA HIS A 779 -21.01 -14.36 -6.25
C HIS A 779 -22.42 -14.93 -5.97
N PRO A 780 -22.92 -14.91 -4.72
CA PRO A 780 -24.24 -15.45 -4.37
C PRO A 780 -25.40 -14.97 -5.26
N ASP A 781 -25.30 -13.76 -5.82
CA ASP A 781 -26.28 -13.19 -6.76
C ASP A 781 -26.13 -13.66 -8.23
N GLY A 782 -25.18 -14.55 -8.52
CA GLY A 782 -24.95 -15.13 -9.83
C GLY A 782 -23.91 -14.42 -10.71
N ARG A 783 -23.31 -13.30 -10.27
CA ARG A 783 -22.22 -12.64 -11.01
C ARG A 783 -20.95 -13.47 -11.01
N ALA A 784 -20.24 -13.50 -12.13
CA ALA A 784 -19.00 -14.27 -12.25
C ALA A 784 -17.83 -13.55 -11.56
N ALA A 785 -16.97 -14.33 -10.90
CA ALA A 785 -15.81 -13.85 -10.18
C ALA A 785 -14.60 -14.75 -10.37
N LYS A 786 -13.42 -14.16 -10.23
CA LYS A 786 -12.13 -14.83 -10.37
C LYS A 786 -11.35 -14.72 -9.07
N LEU A 787 -10.65 -15.78 -8.72
CA LEU A 787 -9.76 -15.78 -7.56
C LEU A 787 -8.67 -14.73 -7.76
N ASP A 788 -8.50 -13.87 -6.77
CA ASP A 788 -7.55 -12.78 -6.75
C ASP A 788 -6.45 -13.05 -5.72
N THR A 789 -6.84 -13.47 -4.51
CA THR A 789 -5.91 -13.72 -3.40
C THR A 789 -6.33 -14.93 -2.58
N VAL A 790 -5.36 -15.72 -2.12
CA VAL A 790 -5.52 -16.81 -1.13
C VAL A 790 -4.77 -16.43 0.13
N MET A 791 -5.45 -16.39 1.26
CA MET A 791 -4.91 -16.00 2.56
C MET A 791 -4.84 -17.21 3.49
N VAL A 792 -3.70 -17.45 4.15
CA VAL A 792 -3.50 -18.60 5.05
C VAL A 792 -3.19 -18.11 6.46
N GLY A 793 -4.03 -18.49 7.43
CA GLY A 793 -3.86 -18.18 8.85
C GLY A 793 -2.92 -19.14 9.57
N LEU A 794 -2.39 -18.72 10.72
CA LEU A 794 -1.59 -19.58 11.63
C LEU A 794 -2.39 -20.76 12.19
N ASP A 795 -3.72 -20.66 12.18
CA ASP A 795 -4.67 -21.71 12.58
C ASP A 795 -5.08 -22.61 11.41
N TYR A 796 -4.38 -22.52 10.27
CA TYR A 796 -4.64 -23.27 9.04
C TYR A 796 -5.95 -22.93 8.34
N ARG A 797 -6.70 -21.90 8.77
CA ARG A 797 -7.85 -21.41 8.00
C ARG A 797 -7.38 -20.73 6.72
N VAL A 798 -8.17 -20.89 5.66
CA VAL A 798 -7.86 -20.33 4.34
C VAL A 798 -8.94 -19.36 3.91
N GLY A 799 -8.57 -18.11 3.65
CA GLY A 799 -9.42 -17.12 3.00
C GLY A 799 -9.25 -17.17 1.49
N LEU A 800 -10.34 -17.22 0.74
CA LEU A 800 -10.32 -17.11 -0.73
C LEU A 800 -11.01 -15.81 -1.13
N LEU A 801 -10.22 -14.85 -1.58
CA LEU A 801 -10.68 -13.55 -2.05
C LEU A 801 -10.92 -13.60 -3.57
N TYR A 802 -12.14 -13.30 -3.97
CA TYR A 802 -12.60 -13.27 -5.35
C TYR A 802 -12.86 -11.84 -5.78
N LYS A 803 -12.50 -11.52 -7.03
CA LYS A 803 -12.81 -10.26 -7.71
C LYS A 803 -13.90 -10.48 -8.75
N LEU A 804 -14.94 -9.66 -8.72
CA LEU A 804 -16.01 -9.68 -9.72
C LEU A 804 -15.47 -9.30 -11.12
N THR A 805 -15.94 -9.97 -12.17
CA THR A 805 -15.38 -9.75 -13.53
C THR A 805 -15.86 -8.46 -14.19
N GLU A 806 -16.99 -7.91 -13.75
CA GLU A 806 -17.63 -6.75 -14.39
C GLU A 806 -17.43 -5.44 -13.60
N LYS A 807 -17.00 -5.53 -12.34
CA LYS A 807 -16.81 -4.39 -11.44
C LYS A 807 -15.59 -4.63 -10.55
N ASP A 808 -14.99 -3.54 -10.08
CA ASP A 808 -13.85 -3.58 -9.16
C ASP A 808 -14.33 -3.76 -7.71
N GLU A 809 -14.93 -4.92 -7.47
CA GLU A 809 -15.59 -5.34 -6.23
C GLU A 809 -15.12 -6.75 -5.88
N TYR A 810 -15.05 -7.05 -4.59
CA TYR A 810 -14.45 -8.26 -4.05
C TYR A 810 -15.41 -8.98 -3.12
N PHE A 811 -15.28 -10.29 -2.99
CA PHE A 811 -15.89 -11.04 -1.89
C PHE A 811 -14.95 -12.15 -1.44
N GLN A 812 -15.06 -12.55 -0.18
CA GLN A 812 -14.22 -13.54 0.45
C GLN A 812 -15.09 -14.66 1.02
N ILE A 813 -14.60 -15.89 0.86
CA ILE A 813 -15.10 -17.06 1.58
C ILE A 813 -13.98 -17.62 2.44
N PHE A 814 -14.34 -18.29 3.52
CA PHE A 814 -13.39 -18.92 4.43
C PHE A 814 -13.49 -20.44 4.36
N LEU A 815 -12.35 -21.10 4.48
CA LEU A 815 -12.24 -22.55 4.55
C LEU A 815 -11.64 -22.96 5.90
N ASN A 816 -12.15 -24.08 6.41
CA ASN A 816 -11.56 -24.81 7.53
C ASN A 816 -10.20 -25.41 7.14
N PRO A 817 -9.38 -25.82 8.13
CA PRO A 817 -8.09 -26.48 7.89
C PRO A 817 -8.15 -27.72 6.99
N ASP A 818 -9.30 -28.39 6.90
CA ASP A 818 -9.50 -29.56 6.04
C ASP A 818 -9.97 -29.21 4.61
N GLY A 819 -10.05 -27.91 4.29
CA GLY A 819 -10.42 -27.39 2.98
C GLY A 819 -11.94 -27.37 2.72
N THR A 820 -12.76 -27.61 3.74
CA THR A 820 -14.23 -27.42 3.68
C THR A 820 -14.60 -25.95 3.85
N GLU A 821 -15.63 -25.49 3.16
CA GLU A 821 -16.15 -24.12 3.32
C GLU A 821 -16.75 -23.96 4.71
N VAL A 822 -16.46 -22.81 5.34
CA VAL A 822 -17.11 -22.39 6.59
C VAL A 822 -18.49 -21.87 6.20
N GLU A 823 -19.54 -22.56 6.64
CA GLU A 823 -20.93 -22.11 6.46
C GLU A 823 -21.11 -20.72 7.12
N ASP A 824 -21.83 -19.82 6.45
CA ASP A 824 -22.14 -18.45 6.92
C ASP A 824 -20.95 -17.49 7.13
N ALA A 825 -19.76 -17.84 6.63
CA ALA A 825 -18.59 -16.95 6.62
C ALA A 825 -18.34 -16.39 5.20
N PHE A 826 -19.22 -15.49 4.78
CA PHE A 826 -19.13 -14.76 3.51
C PHE A 826 -18.91 -13.27 3.78
N TRP A 827 -18.02 -12.64 3.03
CA TRP A 827 -17.74 -11.20 3.11
C TRP A 827 -17.78 -10.61 1.71
N SER A 828 -18.43 -9.45 1.48
CA SER A 828 -18.46 -8.78 0.17
C SER A 828 -18.21 -7.28 0.30
N SER A 829 -17.49 -6.70 -0.66
CA SER A 829 -17.22 -5.27 -0.72
C SER A 829 -18.43 -4.44 -1.12
N GLU A 830 -19.46 -5.03 -1.74
CA GLU A 830 -20.74 -4.35 -2.02
C GLU A 830 -21.60 -4.19 -0.77
N GLU A 831 -21.54 -5.17 0.16
CA GLU A 831 -22.34 -5.17 1.39
C GLU A 831 -21.68 -4.37 2.52
N ASN A 832 -20.44 -3.91 2.33
CA ASN A 832 -19.71 -3.13 3.32
C ASN A 832 -19.63 -1.63 2.96
N SER A 833 -20.70 -1.09 2.36
CA SER A 833 -20.93 0.36 2.21
C SER A 833 -21.91 0.88 3.26
N GLY A 834 -21.49 0.92 4.52
CA GLY A 834 -22.23 1.50 5.64
C GLY A 834 -23.44 0.68 6.12
N PRO A 835 -23.92 0.91 7.35
CA PRO A 835 -25.06 0.17 7.91
C PRO A 835 -26.34 0.46 7.12
N GLU A 836 -27.23 -0.54 7.02
CA GLU A 836 -28.60 -0.34 6.54
C GLU A 836 -29.34 0.60 7.51
N LEU A 837 -29.89 1.69 6.96
CA LEU A 837 -30.57 2.74 7.73
C LEU A 837 -31.98 2.96 7.17
N TYR A 838 -32.92 3.22 8.08
CA TYR A 838 -34.17 3.88 7.67
C TYR A 838 -33.86 5.22 6.99
N THR A 839 -34.66 5.56 5.97
CA THR A 839 -34.73 6.95 5.51
C THR A 839 -35.22 7.84 6.65
N ARG A 840 -34.95 9.15 6.58
CA ARG A 840 -35.39 10.10 7.62
C ARG A 840 -36.90 10.08 7.81
N GLU A 841 -37.66 9.89 6.74
CA GLU A 841 -39.11 9.81 6.76
C GLU A 841 -39.63 8.51 7.39
N GLU A 842 -38.98 7.38 7.12
CA GLU A 842 -39.29 6.09 7.77
C GLU A 842 -38.94 6.11 9.26
N MET A 843 -37.76 6.60 9.62
CA MET A 843 -37.32 6.74 11.01
C MET A 843 -38.31 7.60 11.81
N SER A 844 -38.74 8.73 11.25
CA SER A 844 -39.75 9.59 11.91
C SER A 844 -41.11 8.91 12.06
N ALA A 845 -41.52 8.04 11.12
CA ALA A 845 -42.74 7.26 11.25
C ALA A 845 -42.65 6.24 12.41
N VAL A 846 -41.50 5.57 12.54
CA VAL A 846 -41.21 4.63 13.63
C VAL A 846 -41.17 5.35 14.98
N GLU A 847 -40.47 6.47 15.09
CA GLU A 847 -40.43 7.31 16.31
C GLU A 847 -41.84 7.75 16.76
N GLN A 848 -42.65 8.24 15.81
CA GLN A 848 -44.02 8.67 16.09
C GLN A 848 -44.92 7.51 16.52
N HIS A 849 -44.72 6.32 15.94
CA HIS A 849 -45.43 5.11 16.34
C HIS A 849 -45.06 4.71 17.78
N ILE A 850 -43.77 4.74 18.11
CA ILE A 850 -43.28 4.47 19.46
C ILE A 850 -43.87 5.46 20.47
N ALA A 851 -43.78 6.76 20.21
CA ALA A 851 -44.31 7.80 21.09
C ALA A 851 -45.83 7.66 21.31
N ARG A 852 -46.58 7.37 20.24
CA ARG A 852 -48.05 7.25 20.29
C ARG A 852 -48.53 6.03 21.07
N TYR A 853 -47.89 4.88 20.87
CA TYR A 853 -48.36 3.62 21.42
C TYR A 853 -47.61 3.20 22.68
N PHE A 854 -46.30 3.36 22.76
CA PHE A 854 -45.53 2.88 23.91
C PHE A 854 -45.22 3.99 24.92
N GLY A 855 -44.98 5.22 24.44
CA GLY A 855 -44.78 6.41 25.26
C GLY A 855 -43.61 7.26 24.76
N GLU A 856 -43.53 8.51 25.22
CA GLU A 856 -42.43 9.42 24.90
C GLU A 856 -41.10 8.89 25.47
N PHE A 857 -40.01 9.05 24.72
CA PHE A 857 -38.67 8.63 25.13
C PHE A 857 -37.67 9.75 24.87
N ASP A 858 -36.94 10.15 25.90
CA ASP A 858 -35.87 11.15 25.81
C ASP A 858 -34.46 10.52 25.88
N LYS A 859 -34.37 9.28 26.37
CA LYS A 859 -33.12 8.52 26.49
C LYS A 859 -33.09 7.43 25.42
N VAL A 860 -32.03 7.42 24.62
CA VAL A 860 -31.74 6.40 23.61
C VAL A 860 -30.34 5.85 23.88
N PHE A 861 -30.20 4.53 23.93
CA PHE A 861 -28.89 3.90 23.87
C PHE A 861 -28.46 3.81 22.43
N HIS A 862 -27.63 4.77 22.00
CA HIS A 862 -27.14 4.82 20.64
C HIS A 862 -26.14 3.71 20.36
N GLU A 863 -26.29 3.07 19.21
CA GLU A 863 -25.30 2.13 18.74
C GLU A 863 -24.06 2.85 18.19
N LEU A 864 -22.94 2.72 18.88
CA LEU A 864 -21.72 3.48 18.58
C LEU A 864 -21.00 2.97 17.33
N VAL A 865 -21.16 1.68 16.99
CA VAL A 865 -20.56 1.03 15.82
C VAL A 865 -21.61 0.11 15.20
N SER A 866 -21.93 0.35 13.93
CA SER A 866 -22.98 -0.37 13.21
C SER A 866 -22.37 -1.08 11.99
N PRO A 867 -21.99 -2.36 12.15
CA PRO A 867 -21.36 -3.14 11.09
C PRO A 867 -22.34 -3.61 10.02
N ASP A 868 -23.65 -3.63 10.32
CA ASP A 868 -24.70 -4.24 9.52
C ASP A 868 -25.97 -3.36 9.44
N ILE A 869 -26.66 -3.19 10.56
CA ILE A 869 -27.79 -2.29 10.81
C ILE A 869 -27.41 -1.36 11.97
N HIS A 870 -28.01 -0.17 12.03
CA HIS A 870 -27.88 0.73 13.18
C HIS A 870 -29.06 0.55 14.12
N VAL A 871 -28.87 -0.21 15.21
CA VAL A 871 -29.93 -0.54 16.17
C VAL A 871 -29.78 0.27 17.45
N ASP A 872 -30.50 1.37 17.50
CA ASP A 872 -30.68 2.14 18.72
C ASP A 872 -31.70 1.45 19.64
N VAL A 873 -31.58 1.66 20.95
CA VAL A 873 -32.59 1.18 21.92
C VAL A 873 -33.21 2.38 22.62
N CYS A 874 -34.45 2.67 22.26
CA CYS A 874 -35.27 3.71 22.86
C CYS A 874 -35.71 3.29 24.26
N VAL A 875 -35.54 4.18 25.24
CA VAL A 875 -35.91 3.95 26.64
C VAL A 875 -37.14 4.76 26.99
N VAL A 876 -38.31 4.10 27.04
CA VAL A 876 -39.55 4.71 27.53
C VAL A 876 -39.61 4.55 29.05
N PRO A 877 -39.61 5.64 29.83
CA PRO A 877 -39.60 5.58 31.29
C PRO A 877 -40.99 5.23 31.89
N PRO A 878 -41.04 4.70 33.12
CA PRO A 878 -42.28 4.46 33.84
C PRO A 878 -43.10 5.74 34.04
N THR A 879 -44.43 5.61 33.98
CA THR A 879 -45.40 6.65 34.33
C THR A 879 -46.36 6.15 35.39
N ASP A 880 -47.17 7.05 35.96
CA ASP A 880 -48.22 6.69 36.94
C ASP A 880 -49.27 5.70 36.36
N GLU A 881 -49.40 5.66 35.03
CA GLU A 881 -50.32 4.78 34.28
C GLU A 881 -49.63 3.49 33.79
N GLN A 882 -48.30 3.51 33.61
CA GLN A 882 -47.47 2.38 33.18
C GLN A 882 -46.22 2.30 34.07
N ASN A 883 -46.27 1.53 35.14
CA ASN A 883 -45.20 1.46 36.14
C ASN A 883 -44.09 0.46 35.76
N TYR A 884 -43.51 0.58 34.57
CA TYR A 884 -42.39 -0.22 34.05
C TYR A 884 -41.64 0.56 32.96
N TYR A 885 -40.36 0.24 32.72
CA TYR A 885 -39.62 0.70 31.55
C TYR A 885 -40.00 -0.13 30.32
N MET A 886 -40.00 0.48 29.14
CA MET A 886 -39.99 -0.26 27.89
C MET A 886 -38.73 0.08 27.10
N LEU A 887 -37.96 -0.94 26.74
CA LEU A 887 -36.82 -0.81 25.84
C LEU A 887 -37.26 -1.31 24.47
N ILE A 888 -37.09 -0.49 23.44
CA ILE A 888 -37.61 -0.76 22.10
C ILE A 888 -36.48 -0.54 21.11
N THR A 889 -36.23 -1.50 20.21
CA THR A 889 -35.27 -1.31 19.13
C THR A 889 -35.81 -0.26 18.15
N MET A 890 -34.88 0.50 17.58
CA MET A 890 -35.15 1.45 16.51
C MET A 890 -34.03 1.35 15.50
N GLY A 891 -34.35 0.83 14.32
CA GLY A 891 -33.41 0.59 13.22
C GLY A 891 -33.23 -0.89 12.87
N MET A 892 -33.78 -1.83 13.64
CA MET A 892 -33.81 -3.24 13.25
C MET A 892 -34.60 -3.43 11.96
N GLY A 893 -35.75 -2.78 11.85
CA GLY A 893 -36.59 -2.93 10.68
C GLY A 893 -36.09 -2.13 9.48
N ALA A 894 -34.92 -1.51 9.54
CA ALA A 894 -34.24 -0.99 8.35
C ALA A 894 -33.95 -2.15 7.38
N HIS A 895 -33.54 -3.29 7.92
CA HIS A 895 -33.30 -4.52 7.19
C HIS A 895 -34.58 -5.28 6.82
N GLN A 896 -34.63 -5.81 5.60
CA GLN A 896 -35.70 -6.68 5.13
C GLN A 896 -35.33 -8.15 5.36
N MET A 897 -36.00 -8.78 6.32
CA MET A 897 -35.81 -10.18 6.69
C MET A 897 -36.25 -11.14 5.58
N ASN A 898 -35.59 -12.30 5.51
CA ASN A 898 -35.85 -13.31 4.49
C ASN A 898 -37.09 -14.17 4.83
N VAL A 899 -38.28 -13.67 4.46
CA VAL A 899 -39.57 -14.34 4.69
C VAL A 899 -39.91 -15.30 3.54
N PRO A 900 -40.28 -16.56 3.80
CA PRO A 900 -40.72 -17.49 2.76
C PRO A 900 -41.87 -16.92 1.92
N GLY A 901 -41.81 -17.03 0.59
CA GLY A 901 -42.77 -16.40 -0.32
C GLY A 901 -44.24 -16.84 -0.14
N GLU A 902 -44.48 -17.97 0.53
CA GLU A 902 -45.81 -18.45 0.94
C GLU A 902 -46.46 -17.56 2.01
N LEU A 903 -45.66 -16.76 2.72
CA LEU A 903 -46.07 -15.86 3.79
C LEU A 903 -46.05 -14.38 3.38
N ALA A 904 -45.76 -14.06 2.11
CA ALA A 904 -45.68 -12.69 1.62
C ALA A 904 -47.00 -11.89 1.78
N GLU A 905 -48.15 -12.56 1.91
CA GLU A 905 -49.43 -11.89 2.18
C GLU A 905 -49.52 -11.27 3.58
N TYR A 906 -48.68 -11.72 4.53
CA TYR A 906 -48.68 -11.29 5.93
C TYR A 906 -47.72 -10.12 6.21
N LYS A 907 -46.93 -9.69 5.22
CA LYS A 907 -45.99 -8.55 5.29
C LYS A 907 -45.05 -8.59 6.50
N LEU A 908 -44.31 -9.69 6.64
CA LEU A 908 -43.46 -9.97 7.81
C LEU A 908 -42.00 -9.56 7.62
N GLU A 909 -41.69 -8.82 6.55
CA GLU A 909 -40.31 -8.58 6.11
C GLU A 909 -39.55 -7.59 7.00
N ARG A 910 -40.23 -6.78 7.83
CA ARG A 910 -39.57 -5.80 8.70
C ARG A 910 -40.13 -5.89 10.12
N ALA A 911 -39.27 -5.79 11.14
CA ALA A 911 -39.68 -5.87 12.53
C ALA A 911 -38.85 -4.99 13.48
N GLU A 912 -39.47 -4.62 14.61
CA GLU A 912 -38.86 -4.03 15.80
C GLU A 912 -39.24 -4.85 17.04
N LEU A 913 -38.37 -4.85 18.05
CA LEU A 913 -38.48 -5.64 19.26
C LEU A 913 -38.63 -4.75 20.49
N ALA A 914 -39.46 -5.17 21.44
CA ALA A 914 -39.66 -4.49 22.71
C ALA A 914 -39.48 -5.45 23.89
N ILE A 915 -38.85 -4.99 24.98
CA ILE A 915 -38.80 -5.70 26.27
C ILE A 915 -39.22 -4.77 27.41
N SER A 916 -40.11 -5.25 28.29
CA SER A 916 -40.64 -4.46 29.41
C SER A 916 -39.90 -4.81 30.70
N LEU A 917 -39.33 -3.84 31.39
CA LEU A 917 -38.51 -4.04 32.58
C LEU A 917 -39.13 -3.35 33.82
N PRO A 918 -38.98 -3.92 35.03
CA PRO A 918 -39.46 -3.32 36.27
C PRO A 918 -38.97 -1.87 36.48
N PRO A 919 -39.72 -1.01 37.19
CA PRO A 919 -39.37 0.40 37.37
C PRO A 919 -38.12 0.61 38.24
N ASN A 920 -37.66 -0.42 38.95
CA ASN A 920 -36.41 -0.43 39.71
C ASN A 920 -35.22 -1.00 38.92
N TRP A 921 -35.39 -1.31 37.62
CA TRP A 921 -34.27 -1.70 36.77
C TRP A 921 -33.30 -0.53 36.63
N LYS A 922 -32.01 -0.79 36.85
CA LYS A 922 -30.99 0.25 36.75
C LYS A 922 -30.54 0.38 35.30
N LEU A 923 -30.68 1.58 34.73
CA LEU A 923 -30.31 1.90 33.34
C LEU A 923 -29.30 3.05 33.28
N ASP A 924 -28.68 3.41 34.40
CA ASP A 924 -27.54 4.33 34.45
C ASP A 924 -26.25 3.67 33.96
N ASP A 925 -25.33 4.47 33.44
CA ASP A 925 -24.16 4.00 32.70
C ASP A 925 -23.24 3.11 33.55
N GLU A 926 -23.18 3.32 34.86
CA GLU A 926 -22.41 2.47 35.78
C GLU A 926 -23.05 1.09 35.96
N SER A 927 -24.37 1.04 36.14
CA SER A 927 -25.08 -0.23 36.28
C SER A 927 -25.09 -1.04 34.98
N MET A 928 -25.00 -0.39 33.81
CA MET A 928 -24.92 -1.05 32.50
C MET A 928 -23.60 -1.79 32.24
N LYS A 929 -22.60 -1.67 33.11
CA LYS A 929 -21.37 -2.48 33.06
C LYS A 929 -21.55 -3.88 33.68
N ASP A 930 -22.60 -4.08 34.44
CA ASP A 930 -22.89 -5.34 35.14
C ASP A 930 -23.97 -6.12 34.39
N GLU A 931 -23.66 -7.38 34.13
CA GLU A 931 -24.49 -8.28 33.34
C GLU A 931 -25.90 -8.46 33.90
N GLN A 932 -26.07 -8.39 35.23
CA GLN A 932 -27.38 -8.50 35.88
C GLN A 932 -28.38 -7.42 35.38
N TRP A 933 -27.87 -6.26 34.92
CA TRP A 933 -28.69 -5.16 34.41
C TRP A 933 -28.67 -5.05 32.88
N TYR A 934 -27.57 -5.47 32.23
CA TYR A 934 -27.34 -5.28 30.80
C TYR A 934 -27.96 -6.35 29.90
N TRP A 935 -28.14 -7.58 30.41
CA TRP A 935 -28.58 -8.71 29.58
C TRP A 935 -29.86 -8.46 28.73
N PRO A 936 -30.87 -7.67 29.16
CA PRO A 936 -32.03 -7.39 28.31
C PRO A 936 -31.69 -6.59 27.05
N ILE A 937 -30.73 -5.65 27.15
CA ILE A 937 -30.24 -4.85 26.01
C ILE A 937 -29.43 -5.75 25.08
N ARG A 938 -28.57 -6.62 25.62
CA ARG A 938 -27.85 -7.62 24.81
C ARG A 938 -28.83 -8.53 24.08
N LEU A 939 -29.85 -9.03 24.77
CA LEU A 939 -30.87 -9.91 24.18
C LEU A 939 -31.57 -9.24 22.99
N LEU A 940 -32.00 -7.98 23.13
CA LEU A 940 -32.58 -7.21 22.03
C LEU A 940 -31.61 -7.06 20.85
N LYS A 941 -30.35 -6.71 21.11
CA LYS A 941 -29.32 -6.56 20.06
C LYS A 941 -28.99 -7.87 19.35
N CYS A 942 -28.93 -8.98 20.09
CA CYS A 942 -28.72 -10.31 19.52
C CYS A 942 -29.89 -10.73 18.63
N LEU A 943 -31.13 -10.53 19.09
CA LEU A 943 -32.33 -10.84 18.31
C LEU A 943 -32.46 -9.94 17.06
N ALA A 944 -32.10 -8.66 17.16
CA ALA A 944 -32.19 -7.72 16.04
C ALA A 944 -31.27 -8.10 14.87
N ARG A 945 -30.13 -8.74 15.16
CA ARG A 945 -29.15 -9.19 14.16
C ARG A 945 -29.35 -10.62 13.68
N LEU A 946 -30.15 -11.41 14.40
CA LEU A 946 -30.41 -12.81 14.04
C LEU A 946 -30.92 -13.00 12.59
N PRO A 947 -31.84 -12.16 12.06
CA PRO A 947 -32.25 -12.24 10.66
C PRO A 947 -31.11 -12.08 9.66
N ILE A 948 -30.11 -11.25 9.99
CA ILE A 948 -28.95 -10.96 9.15
C ILE A 948 -27.93 -12.09 9.26
N THR A 949 -27.54 -12.44 10.50
CA THR A 949 -26.48 -13.42 10.76
C THR A 949 -26.85 -14.85 10.37
N SER A 950 -28.14 -15.14 10.23
CA SER A 950 -28.65 -16.48 9.94
C SER A 950 -29.59 -16.52 8.73
N ASP A 951 -29.61 -15.46 7.92
CA ASP A 951 -30.47 -15.28 6.74
C ASP A 951 -31.90 -15.79 6.97
N THR A 952 -32.55 -15.24 8.00
CA THR A 952 -33.83 -15.74 8.52
C THR A 952 -34.81 -14.61 8.81
N TRP A 953 -35.95 -14.93 9.42
CA TRP A 953 -36.98 -13.96 9.79
C TRP A 953 -37.54 -14.23 11.18
N LEU A 954 -38.02 -13.17 11.82
CA LEU A 954 -38.62 -13.21 13.15
C LEU A 954 -40.12 -12.95 13.07
N GLY A 955 -40.89 -13.79 13.76
CA GLY A 955 -42.34 -13.74 13.80
C GLY A 955 -42.90 -14.20 15.14
N TRP A 956 -44.21 -14.05 15.29
CA TRP A 956 -44.93 -14.48 16.50
C TRP A 956 -44.69 -15.97 16.79
N GLY A 957 -44.37 -16.30 18.03
CA GLY A 957 -44.08 -17.66 18.48
C GLY A 957 -42.67 -18.17 18.18
N HIS A 958 -41.82 -17.39 17.48
CA HIS A 958 -40.40 -17.72 17.32
C HIS A 958 -39.68 -17.63 18.67
N THR A 959 -38.71 -18.52 18.87
CA THR A 959 -37.95 -18.63 20.12
C THR A 959 -36.46 -18.61 19.86
N MET A 960 -35.70 -17.92 20.71
CA MET A 960 -34.24 -17.92 20.71
C MET A 960 -33.74 -18.53 22.00
N ASP A 961 -32.81 -19.47 21.88
CA ASP A 961 -32.23 -20.20 23.00
C ASP A 961 -30.78 -19.75 23.23
N ASN A 962 -30.52 -19.13 24.37
CA ASN A 962 -29.19 -18.65 24.76
C ASN A 962 -28.31 -19.78 25.34
N GLN A 963 -28.84 -21.01 25.42
CA GLN A 963 -28.22 -22.21 26.01
C GLN A 963 -27.96 -22.12 27.52
N ASN A 964 -27.35 -21.03 27.97
CA ASN A 964 -27.05 -20.70 29.36
C ASN A 964 -27.96 -19.57 29.88
N PRO A 965 -28.11 -19.42 31.21
CA PRO A 965 -28.82 -18.29 31.78
C PRO A 965 -28.26 -16.93 31.33
N PHE A 966 -29.12 -15.90 31.24
CA PHE A 966 -28.74 -14.58 30.72
C PHE A 966 -27.78 -13.81 31.65
N SER A 967 -27.85 -14.05 32.96
CA SER A 967 -26.94 -13.54 33.99
C SER A 967 -26.95 -14.49 35.19
N GLU A 968 -25.99 -14.36 36.12
CA GLU A 968 -25.85 -15.27 37.26
C GLU A 968 -27.04 -15.23 38.26
N ASP A 969 -27.80 -14.13 38.26
CA ASP A 969 -28.92 -13.87 39.17
C ASP A 969 -30.30 -14.30 38.62
N THR A 970 -30.33 -15.00 37.48
CA THR A 970 -31.55 -15.57 36.89
C THR A 970 -31.28 -16.96 36.30
N GLU A 971 -32.32 -17.79 36.18
CA GLU A 971 -32.26 -19.05 35.40
C GLU A 971 -32.95 -18.92 34.04
N LEU A 972 -33.43 -17.73 33.67
CA LEU A 972 -33.98 -17.45 32.34
C LEU A 972 -32.85 -17.57 31.31
N CYS A 973 -33.04 -18.39 30.28
CA CYS A 973 -31.99 -18.77 29.33
C CYS A 973 -32.44 -18.74 27.86
N ALA A 974 -33.64 -18.25 27.59
CA ALA A 974 -34.21 -18.20 26.25
C ALA A 974 -35.26 -17.10 26.17
N ALA A 975 -35.82 -16.85 24.98
CA ALA A 975 -36.89 -15.88 24.80
C ALA A 975 -37.89 -16.32 23.72
N ILE A 976 -39.14 -15.87 23.81
CA ILE A 976 -40.19 -16.01 22.80
C ILE A 976 -40.72 -14.65 22.36
N LEU A 977 -41.09 -14.54 21.08
CA LEU A 977 -41.71 -13.35 20.51
C LEU A 977 -43.24 -13.45 20.55
N VAL A 978 -43.89 -12.44 21.13
CA VAL A 978 -45.36 -12.34 21.18
C VAL A 978 -45.82 -10.95 20.71
N GLY A 979 -47.14 -10.76 20.53
CA GLY A 979 -47.69 -9.44 20.19
C GLY A 979 -47.54 -8.46 21.37
N PRO A 980 -47.38 -7.15 21.13
CA PRO A 980 -47.34 -6.16 22.20
C PRO A 980 -48.71 -6.01 22.84
N GLN A 981 -48.74 -5.62 24.12
CA GLN A 981 -49.95 -5.61 24.93
C GLN A 981 -50.98 -4.53 24.55
N LYS A 982 -50.55 -3.46 23.84
CA LYS A 982 -51.44 -2.34 23.52
C LYS A 982 -52.11 -2.54 22.15
N ASP A 983 -53.43 -2.48 22.12
CA ASP A 983 -54.20 -2.67 20.89
C ASP A 983 -53.77 -1.69 19.78
N GLY A 984 -53.49 -2.24 18.60
CA GLY A 984 -53.04 -1.48 17.42
C GLY A 984 -51.56 -1.08 17.42
N SER A 985 -50.77 -1.50 18.40
CA SER A 985 -49.33 -1.18 18.47
C SER A 985 -48.43 -2.14 17.68
N HIS A 986 -48.96 -3.27 17.23
CA HIS A 986 -48.22 -4.35 16.55
C HIS A 986 -47.71 -3.98 15.15
N LEU A 987 -48.15 -2.87 14.56
CA LEU A 987 -47.83 -2.55 13.17
C LEU A 987 -47.67 -1.04 12.92
N CYS A 988 -46.51 -0.65 12.42
CA CYS A 988 -46.20 0.71 11.97
C CYS A 988 -46.24 0.77 10.44
N GLN A 989 -46.98 1.74 9.89
CA GLN A 989 -47.08 1.98 8.45
C GLN A 989 -45.99 2.96 8.01
N LEU A 990 -45.15 2.55 7.07
CA LEU A 990 -44.09 3.40 6.52
C LEU A 990 -44.61 4.27 5.36
N PRO A 991 -43.97 5.43 5.08
CA PRO A 991 -44.39 6.34 4.01
C PRO A 991 -44.46 5.70 2.60
N GLY A 992 -43.69 4.65 2.36
CA GLY A 992 -43.66 3.89 1.10
C GLY A 992 -44.77 2.85 0.92
N GLY A 993 -45.60 2.61 1.95
CA GLY A 993 -46.66 1.59 1.95
C GLY A 993 -46.23 0.20 2.46
N GLU A 994 -44.97 0.07 2.88
CA GLU A 994 -44.42 -1.07 3.62
C GLU A 994 -44.77 -0.99 5.11
N GLU A 995 -44.62 -2.10 5.83
CA GLU A 995 -45.06 -2.24 7.22
C GLU A 995 -43.92 -2.78 8.10
N VAL A 996 -43.82 -2.27 9.34
CA VAL A 996 -42.87 -2.73 10.36
C VAL A 996 -43.66 -3.35 11.51
N ASN A 997 -43.40 -4.62 11.80
CA ASN A 997 -44.06 -5.39 12.85
C ASN A 997 -43.38 -5.19 14.20
N PHE A 998 -44.14 -4.98 15.27
CA PHE A 998 -43.60 -4.85 16.62
C PHE A 998 -43.85 -6.13 17.42
N TYR A 999 -42.81 -6.71 18.01
CA TYR A 999 -42.90 -7.89 18.87
C TYR A 999 -42.41 -7.62 20.29
N GLN A 1000 -43.14 -8.14 21.26
CA GLN A 1000 -42.74 -8.17 22.66
C GLN A 1000 -41.89 -9.43 22.92
N VAL A 1001 -40.70 -9.23 23.47
CA VAL A 1001 -39.78 -10.30 23.88
C VAL A 1001 -40.13 -10.73 25.30
N ILE A 1002 -40.39 -12.03 25.49
CA ILE A 1002 -40.66 -12.65 26.79
C ILE A 1002 -39.57 -13.70 27.09
N PRO A 1003 -38.71 -13.46 28.11
CA PRO A 1003 -37.72 -14.43 28.55
C PRO A 1003 -38.34 -15.71 29.14
N LEU A 1004 -37.75 -16.86 28.82
CA LEU A 1004 -38.20 -18.21 29.16
C LEU A 1004 -37.15 -18.99 29.97
N TYR A 1005 -37.64 -19.90 30.81
CA TYR A 1005 -36.84 -20.97 31.38
C TYR A 1005 -36.64 -22.10 30.37
N ARG A 1006 -35.60 -22.92 30.60
CA ARG A 1006 -35.30 -24.11 29.80
C ARG A 1006 -36.52 -25.01 29.60
N GLU A 1007 -37.22 -25.33 30.68
CA GLU A 1007 -38.39 -26.23 30.65
C GLU A 1007 -39.57 -25.66 29.87
N GLU A 1008 -39.70 -24.33 29.81
CA GLU A 1008 -40.77 -23.66 29.05
C GLU A 1008 -40.50 -23.74 27.55
N VAL A 1009 -39.24 -23.58 27.12
CA VAL A 1009 -38.83 -23.79 25.73
C VAL A 1009 -39.01 -25.25 25.32
N GLU A 1010 -38.56 -26.19 26.16
CA GLU A 1010 -38.74 -27.62 25.91
C GLU A 1010 -40.22 -27.99 25.76
N TYR A 1011 -41.09 -27.46 26.62
CA TYR A 1011 -42.53 -27.66 26.52
C TYR A 1011 -43.11 -27.15 25.19
N LYS A 1012 -42.69 -25.97 24.74
CA LYS A 1012 -43.08 -25.39 23.43
C LYS A 1012 -42.60 -26.22 22.26
N LEU A 1013 -41.40 -26.78 22.33
CA LEU A 1013 -40.89 -27.69 21.30
C LEU A 1013 -41.69 -28.99 21.24
N GLU A 1014 -42.25 -29.45 22.36
CA GLU A 1014 -43.10 -30.65 22.42
C GLU A 1014 -44.57 -30.40 21.99
N HIS A 1015 -45.12 -29.21 22.23
CA HIS A 1015 -46.57 -28.96 22.13
C HIS A 1015 -47.01 -27.81 21.22
N ASP A 1016 -46.09 -26.93 20.77
CA ASP A 1016 -46.29 -25.66 20.05
C ASP A 1016 -46.39 -24.37 20.90
N ALA A 1017 -46.36 -23.22 20.21
CA ALA A 1017 -46.33 -21.89 20.83
C ALA A 1017 -47.66 -21.48 21.46
N GLU A 1018 -48.80 -21.90 20.89
CA GLU A 1018 -50.13 -21.62 21.45
C GLU A 1018 -50.31 -22.37 22.78
N ALA A 1019 -49.90 -23.65 22.81
CA ALA A 1019 -49.94 -24.46 24.01
C ALA A 1019 -49.05 -23.91 25.14
N LEU A 1020 -47.86 -23.39 24.80
CA LEU A 1020 -47.01 -22.70 25.79
C LEU A 1020 -47.68 -21.42 26.29
N PHE A 1021 -48.28 -20.62 25.39
CA PHE A 1021 -48.93 -19.36 25.77
C PHE A 1021 -50.08 -19.58 26.76
N GLU A 1022 -50.88 -20.65 26.60
CA GLU A 1022 -51.92 -21.02 27.56
C GLU A 1022 -51.35 -21.35 28.96
N LYS A 1023 -50.18 -21.98 29.02
CA LYS A 1023 -49.48 -22.27 30.29
C LYS A 1023 -48.84 -21.04 30.92
N MET A 1024 -48.50 -20.05 30.10
CA MET A 1024 -47.93 -18.79 30.53
C MET A 1024 -48.97 -17.70 30.77
N ALA A 1025 -50.27 -18.04 30.86
CA ALA A 1025 -51.35 -17.06 31.04
C ALA A 1025 -51.19 -16.18 32.29
N ASP A 1026 -50.51 -16.68 33.34
CA ASP A 1026 -50.21 -15.95 34.57
C ASP A 1026 -48.82 -15.29 34.59
N VAL A 1027 -48.04 -15.40 33.51
CA VAL A 1027 -46.71 -14.77 33.38
C VAL A 1027 -46.89 -13.32 32.94
N ASP A 1028 -46.37 -12.41 33.76
CA ASP A 1028 -46.35 -10.99 33.42
C ASP A 1028 -45.44 -10.73 32.21
N PHE A 1029 -45.84 -9.80 31.33
CA PHE A 1029 -45.01 -9.36 30.21
C PHE A 1029 -43.85 -8.46 30.68
N VAL A 1030 -43.94 -7.91 31.89
CA VAL A 1030 -42.82 -7.24 32.56
C VAL A 1030 -41.85 -8.30 33.10
N VAL A 1031 -40.57 -8.17 32.71
CA VAL A 1031 -39.54 -9.15 33.02
C VAL A 1031 -39.20 -9.15 34.51
N HIS A 1032 -39.52 -10.26 35.18
CA HIS A 1032 -39.08 -10.53 36.54
C HIS A 1032 -38.04 -11.67 36.50
N PRO A 1033 -36.74 -11.38 36.73
CA PRO A 1033 -35.68 -12.39 36.61
C PRO A 1033 -35.89 -13.63 37.48
N ASN A 1034 -36.53 -13.44 38.64
CA ASN A 1034 -36.80 -14.47 39.62
C ASN A 1034 -38.27 -14.93 39.65
N ARG A 1035 -38.99 -14.84 38.52
CA ARG A 1035 -40.38 -15.31 38.45
C ARG A 1035 -40.48 -16.83 38.66
N ALA A 1036 -41.66 -17.34 38.99
CA ALA A 1036 -41.85 -18.79 39.04
C ALA A 1036 -41.81 -19.38 37.61
N ASN A 1037 -41.19 -20.55 37.47
CA ASN A 1037 -41.24 -21.34 36.24
C ASN A 1037 -42.65 -21.94 36.08
N SER A 1038 -43.30 -21.68 34.94
CA SER A 1038 -44.68 -22.11 34.67
C SER A 1038 -44.83 -23.63 34.57
N MET A 1039 -43.73 -24.37 34.41
CA MET A 1039 -43.69 -25.84 34.35
C MET A 1039 -43.44 -26.51 35.72
N ALA A 1040 -43.08 -25.74 36.76
CA ALA A 1040 -42.71 -26.30 38.08
C ALA A 1040 -43.86 -27.06 38.78
N ASN A 1041 -45.12 -26.73 38.50
CA ASN A 1041 -46.29 -27.41 39.09
C ASN A 1041 -46.70 -28.72 38.38
N ALA A 1042 -46.08 -29.08 37.24
CA ALA A 1042 -46.42 -30.30 36.50
C ALA A 1042 -45.80 -31.58 37.10
N LYS A 1043 -44.69 -31.48 37.86
CA LYS A 1043 -43.99 -32.64 38.45
C LYS A 1043 -44.68 -33.27 39.67
N ASN A 1044 -45.68 -32.62 40.28
CA ASN A 1044 -46.37 -33.16 41.48
C ASN A 1044 -47.62 -34.01 41.20
N ASN A 1045 -48.05 -34.20 39.95
CA ASN A 1045 -49.24 -35.01 39.63
C ASN A 1045 -48.95 -36.39 39.00
N ALA A 1046 -47.69 -36.79 38.85
CA ALA A 1046 -47.34 -38.16 38.41
C ALA A 1046 -47.28 -39.19 39.57
N GLY A 1047 -47.69 -38.80 40.78
CA GLY A 1047 -47.64 -39.61 42.00
C GLY A 1047 -49.01 -39.98 42.57
N ASN A 1048 -50.05 -40.16 41.75
CA ASN A 1048 -51.30 -40.79 42.18
C ASN A 1048 -52.12 -41.22 40.95
N LEU A 1049 -51.91 -42.45 40.47
CA LEU A 1049 -52.90 -43.30 39.81
C LEU A 1049 -52.30 -44.72 39.68
N SER A 1050 -52.67 -45.56 40.65
CA SER A 1050 -52.68 -47.03 40.52
C SER A 1050 -53.85 -47.49 39.67
#